data_AF-A0A6B1FC22-F1
#
_entry.id   AF-A0A6B1FC22-F1
#
_cell.length_a   1.000
_cell.length_b   1.000
_cell.length_c   1.000
_cell.angle_alpha   90.00
_cell.angle_beta   90.00
_cell.angle_gamma   90.00
#
_symmetry.space_group_name_H-M   'P 1'
#
loop_
_entity.id
_entity.type
_entity.pdbx_description
1 polymer ?
#
loop_
_entity_poly.entity_id
_entity_poly.type
_entity_poly.pdbx_seq_one_letter_code
_entity_poly.pdbx_strand_id
1 'polypeptide(L)'
;MPSPYHQFSSISKSTGASAVRRAAYRHATRMTHETGEPTKDYSAKAGELKHSEIMLPGNAPTWAVHAYGEAAFQAALKEILAEAAQGRIVVGTDETESLRERVAADGTVLGDAMGNRLAPTADVWITVSGGGVEATARGATGAGLLPMDVAERLASARLSERLWNDIERVEAEQNRIPRLAMLARELTIALPKALSREAQIDLVRGYVREAYTSRGTVVDWVLHDTGDGNPHAHLMLPTRLLDVDAWGGKDRRLTRGKAVTEVRRIWERHANLMLEREGLLERIDMRSLRDQGIRLEPENYNARIAEHAEKAGVTAKEKLRCEEVRKRNQAWLRENPEHILTVVQARQASFTKRDLLAALADRLDETPETLPAELAAMVTGSADLVPMAAKTAQGERLFVTRAKAEQGMRVQADAASLVAARMAPELVSVGDAFETGAGPILVDVGPVVAAREEEARAAAARERRERQPAPTRGRRPQISVDAVRAALQSRADELFRDAFGQPVRPGAAEWRAKANEGIAMQMRGEKRGLWRDHTAGEGGDLLDLAARVLCGLDSAKSDFPRVLREAAGWAGISPSDAPHPDRIAEIRKERERAAATEGARDAERRAALVAEIAARAVPVAGTPAAIYLAGRGLTAIPKEGLAYLPPSPGLGVRSPEAASLVVWARDGSGTVRGGQRILIDTDGTPLDTDVRKPAFGAISGVPARFPARDEALAKGPLVIAEGPESALSAWEATGLETWAVFGVSGFAAAPMPEGREIILAPDRDAPESPAGRAFRQAVAEHLERGRNLRVAMAPEPSGSKSDLNDTLQRAGPEAVREAVEAARPVRAWLPTGLNAGQREAAEAVLGADRLTLVKGHAGTGKTATLRAVASAWHARGVEVLAGAPSGKATQELAQIEGVRAATLSAWESRWERGEVPNGPFVFLMDEAGMVGVEQW
;
A
#
# COMPACT_ATOMS: atom_id res chain seq x y z
N MET A 1 7.81 -16.47 23.76
CA MET A 1 7.05 -16.99 24.93
C MET A 1 6.14 -18.11 24.46
N PRO A 2 5.89 -19.19 25.23
CA PRO A 2 4.87 -20.17 24.85
C PRO A 2 3.55 -19.45 24.60
N SER A 3 2.80 -19.88 23.57
CA SER A 3 1.61 -19.20 23.09
C SER A 3 0.70 -18.88 24.28
N PRO A 4 0.34 -17.61 24.49
CA PRO A 4 -0.66 -17.26 25.47
C PRO A 4 -1.92 -18.08 25.19
N TYR A 5 -2.57 -18.46 26.28
CA TYR A 5 -3.79 -19.25 26.41
C TYR A 5 -4.62 -19.31 25.11
N HIS A 6 -4.63 -20.45 24.40
CA HIS A 6 -5.46 -20.72 23.20
C HIS A 6 -6.29 -21.98 23.46
N GLN A 7 -7.41 -21.80 24.16
CA GLN A 7 -8.21 -22.90 24.71
C GLN A 7 -9.52 -23.08 23.94
N PHE A 8 -9.72 -24.28 23.38
CA PHE A 8 -11.00 -24.68 22.81
C PHE A 8 -11.86 -25.39 23.83
N SER A 9 -13.15 -25.05 23.84
CA SER A 9 -14.18 -25.80 24.55
C SER A 9 -15.45 -25.93 23.70
N SER A 10 -16.43 -26.69 24.20
CA SER A 10 -17.72 -26.88 23.52
C SER A 10 -18.86 -26.54 24.46
N ILE A 11 -19.85 -25.82 23.93
CA ILE A 11 -21.10 -25.54 24.64
C ILE A 11 -22.12 -26.57 24.16
N SER A 12 -22.63 -27.40 25.07
CA SER A 12 -23.58 -28.46 24.75
C SER A 12 -24.75 -28.51 25.73
N LYS A 13 -25.94 -28.84 25.22
CA LYS A 13 -27.13 -29.08 26.04
C LYS A 13 -26.94 -30.26 26.99
N SER A 14 -26.05 -31.21 26.70
CA SER A 14 -25.81 -32.38 27.56
C SER A 14 -25.23 -32.00 28.93
N THR A 15 -24.59 -30.84 29.04
CA THR A 15 -24.04 -30.30 30.30
C THR A 15 -24.97 -29.24 30.92
N GLY A 16 -26.22 -29.13 30.45
CA GLY A 16 -27.17 -28.09 30.85
C GLY A 16 -26.79 -26.69 30.36
N ALA A 17 -25.93 -26.55 29.35
CA ALA A 17 -25.47 -25.25 28.84
C ALA A 17 -26.41 -24.69 27.75
N SER A 18 -26.60 -23.37 27.76
CA SER A 18 -27.25 -22.58 26.68
C SER A 18 -26.22 -21.70 25.99
N ALA A 19 -26.33 -21.55 24.67
CA ALA A 19 -25.51 -20.62 23.88
C ALA A 19 -25.91 -19.17 24.14
N VAL A 20 -27.22 -18.88 24.22
CA VAL A 20 -27.73 -17.53 24.54
C VAL A 20 -27.22 -17.07 25.91
N ARG A 21 -27.29 -17.94 26.94
CA ARG A 21 -26.78 -17.61 28.28
C ARG A 21 -25.27 -17.39 28.30
N ARG A 22 -24.52 -18.14 27.47
CA ARG A 22 -23.07 -18.01 27.32
C ARG A 22 -22.70 -16.72 26.58
N ALA A 23 -23.49 -16.31 25.59
CA ALA A 23 -23.35 -15.03 24.91
C ALA A 23 -23.68 -13.87 25.84
N ALA A 24 -24.78 -13.93 26.61
CA ALA A 24 -25.18 -12.93 27.60
C ALA A 24 -24.07 -12.63 28.61
N TYR A 25 -23.43 -13.69 29.14
CA TYR A 25 -22.30 -13.58 30.05
C TYR A 25 -21.10 -12.85 29.42
N ARG A 26 -20.84 -13.07 28.12
CA ARG A 26 -19.69 -12.51 27.39
C ARG A 26 -19.93 -11.08 26.94
N HIS A 27 -21.12 -10.79 26.45
CA HIS A 27 -21.56 -9.44 26.13
C HIS A 27 -21.92 -8.63 27.38
N ALA A 28 -21.75 -9.21 28.58
CA ALA A 28 -21.98 -8.57 29.87
C ALA A 28 -23.33 -7.82 29.91
N THR A 29 -24.38 -8.50 29.46
CA THR A 29 -25.70 -7.90 29.31
C THR A 29 -26.80 -8.94 29.50
N ARG A 30 -28.04 -8.46 29.51
CA ARG A 30 -29.24 -9.28 29.54
C ARG A 30 -29.56 -9.77 28.13
N MET A 31 -29.70 -11.09 27.96
CA MET A 31 -30.27 -11.68 26.75
C MET A 31 -31.42 -12.63 27.07
N THR A 32 -32.46 -12.63 26.24
CA THR A 32 -33.66 -13.44 26.39
C THR A 32 -33.61 -14.66 25.48
N HIS A 33 -33.98 -15.80 26.04
CA HIS A 33 -34.05 -17.07 25.33
C HIS A 33 -35.48 -17.32 24.85
N GLU A 34 -35.64 -17.68 23.57
CA GLU A 34 -36.97 -17.82 22.93
C GLU A 34 -37.81 -19.00 23.44
N THR A 35 -37.21 -20.00 24.11
CA THR A 35 -37.88 -21.28 24.43
C THR A 35 -37.97 -21.59 25.93
N GLY A 36 -37.94 -20.56 26.78
CA GLY A 36 -38.38 -20.66 28.18
C GLY A 36 -37.30 -20.89 29.23
N GLU A 37 -36.00 -20.76 28.90
CA GLU A 37 -34.97 -20.62 29.94
C GLU A 37 -35.09 -19.26 30.65
N PRO A 38 -34.84 -19.19 31.98
CA PRO A 38 -34.85 -17.91 32.69
C PRO A 38 -33.83 -16.94 32.10
N THR A 39 -34.27 -15.74 31.72
CA THR A 39 -33.39 -14.64 31.34
C THR A 39 -32.44 -14.34 32.49
N LYS A 40 -31.13 -14.36 32.21
CA LYS A 40 -30.09 -13.96 33.17
C LYS A 40 -29.50 -12.62 32.75
N ASP A 41 -29.31 -11.76 33.73
CA ASP A 41 -28.73 -10.44 33.54
C ASP A 41 -27.28 -10.44 34.04
N TYR A 42 -26.35 -10.11 33.13
CA TYR A 42 -24.92 -9.99 33.42
C TYR A 42 -24.41 -8.56 33.27
N SER A 43 -25.29 -7.56 33.24
CA SER A 43 -24.96 -6.12 33.12
C SER A 43 -24.00 -5.62 34.19
N ALA A 44 -24.00 -6.21 35.39
CA ALA A 44 -23.02 -5.92 36.44
C ALA A 44 -21.55 -6.19 36.03
N LYS A 45 -21.32 -6.87 34.90
CA LYS A 45 -19.98 -7.13 34.34
C LYS A 45 -19.62 -6.20 33.20
N ALA A 46 -20.43 -5.19 32.90
CA ALA A 46 -20.21 -4.30 31.76
C ALA A 46 -18.81 -3.66 31.76
N GLY A 47 -18.27 -3.37 32.95
CA GLY A 47 -16.91 -2.85 33.12
C GLY A 47 -15.80 -3.80 32.62
N GLU A 48 -16.03 -5.12 32.58
CA GLU A 48 -15.07 -6.09 32.04
C GLU A 48 -15.05 -6.08 30.50
N LEU A 49 -16.13 -5.65 29.84
CA LEU A 49 -16.30 -5.73 28.38
C LEU A 49 -15.71 -4.49 27.68
N LYS A 50 -14.72 -4.72 26.81
CA LYS A 50 -14.01 -3.64 26.10
C LYS A 50 -14.34 -3.55 24.62
N HIS A 51 -14.70 -4.67 23.98
CA HIS A 51 -15.13 -4.72 22.57
C HIS A 51 -16.10 -5.87 22.35
N SER A 52 -17.00 -5.75 21.38
CA SER A 52 -17.94 -6.80 20.98
C SER A 52 -18.29 -6.66 19.51
N GLU A 53 -18.30 -7.77 18.76
CA GLU A 53 -18.56 -7.76 17.32
C GLU A 53 -18.97 -9.14 16.78
N ILE A 54 -19.83 -9.14 15.75
CA ILE A 54 -20.14 -10.33 14.95
C ILE A 54 -19.56 -10.14 13.56
N MET A 55 -18.76 -11.11 13.13
CA MET A 55 -18.11 -11.10 11.81
C MET A 55 -18.71 -12.19 10.92
N LEU A 56 -19.23 -11.78 9.77
CA LEU A 56 -19.76 -12.65 8.72
C LEU A 56 -18.69 -13.02 7.68
N PRO A 57 -18.82 -14.17 6.99
CA PRO A 57 -17.98 -14.50 5.85
C PRO A 57 -18.26 -13.57 4.66
N GLY A 58 -17.24 -13.26 3.85
CA GLY A 58 -17.38 -12.33 2.71
C GLY A 58 -18.34 -12.80 1.62
N ASN A 59 -18.63 -14.11 1.58
CA ASN A 59 -19.62 -14.73 0.72
C ASN A 59 -20.92 -15.11 1.46
N ALA A 60 -21.25 -14.42 2.57
CA ALA A 60 -22.47 -14.68 3.32
C ALA A 60 -23.72 -14.51 2.41
N PRO A 61 -24.68 -15.43 2.48
CA PRO A 61 -25.94 -15.33 1.74
C PRO A 61 -26.75 -14.12 2.21
N THR A 62 -27.60 -13.59 1.33
CA THR A 62 -28.35 -12.34 1.57
C THR A 62 -29.18 -12.39 2.85
N TRP A 63 -29.79 -13.53 3.19
CA TRP A 63 -30.57 -13.67 4.43
C TRP A 63 -29.70 -13.47 5.67
N ALA A 64 -28.45 -13.97 5.66
CA ALA A 64 -27.53 -13.86 6.79
C ALA A 64 -26.96 -12.44 6.90
N VAL A 65 -26.65 -11.80 5.76
CA VAL A 65 -26.24 -10.38 5.72
C VAL A 65 -27.35 -9.48 6.24
N HIS A 66 -28.60 -9.74 5.85
CA HIS A 66 -29.76 -9.02 6.36
C HIS A 66 -30.02 -9.32 7.85
N ALA A 67 -29.68 -10.51 8.33
CA ALA A 67 -29.97 -10.92 9.70
C ALA A 67 -28.93 -10.43 10.73
N TYR A 68 -27.65 -10.44 10.36
CA TYR A 68 -26.52 -10.23 11.28
C TYR A 68 -25.44 -9.30 10.71
N GLY A 69 -25.64 -8.71 9.53
CA GLY A 69 -24.67 -7.83 8.89
C GLY A 69 -24.85 -6.36 9.26
N GLU A 70 -24.11 -5.49 8.57
CA GLU A 70 -24.02 -4.05 8.87
C GLU A 70 -25.39 -3.36 8.94
N ALA A 71 -26.29 -3.64 7.99
CA ALA A 71 -27.62 -3.03 7.98
C ALA A 71 -28.45 -3.40 9.23
N ALA A 72 -28.33 -4.64 9.71
CA ALA A 72 -29.00 -5.09 10.94
C ALA A 72 -28.38 -4.42 12.18
N PHE A 73 -27.05 -4.28 12.19
CA PHE A 73 -26.34 -3.57 13.26
C PHE A 73 -26.77 -2.10 13.35
N GLN A 74 -26.79 -1.38 12.22
CA GLN A 74 -27.20 0.02 12.17
C GLN A 74 -28.68 0.20 12.57
N ALA A 75 -29.56 -0.74 12.21
CA ALA A 75 -30.95 -0.74 12.67
C ALA A 75 -31.03 -0.92 14.19
N ALA A 76 -30.33 -1.89 14.76
CA ALA A 76 -30.29 -2.13 16.21
C ALA A 76 -29.70 -0.92 16.96
N LEU A 77 -28.63 -0.31 16.45
CA LEU A 77 -28.02 0.88 17.03
C LEU A 77 -29.01 2.05 17.06
N LYS A 78 -29.73 2.29 15.96
CA LYS A 78 -30.75 3.34 15.87
C LYS A 78 -31.87 3.12 16.88
N GLU A 79 -32.33 1.88 17.05
CA GLU A 79 -33.34 1.53 18.06
C GLU A 79 -32.84 1.78 19.48
N ILE A 80 -31.61 1.36 19.80
CA ILE A 80 -31.00 1.57 21.12
C ILE A 80 -30.87 3.06 21.44
N LEU A 81 -30.38 3.86 20.49
CA LEU A 81 -30.27 5.30 20.68
C LEU A 81 -31.66 5.95 20.86
N ALA A 82 -32.68 5.48 20.15
CA ALA A 82 -34.05 5.95 20.31
C ALA A 82 -34.65 5.57 21.68
N GLU A 83 -34.41 4.35 22.16
CA GLU A 83 -34.84 3.88 23.48
C GLU A 83 -34.12 4.64 24.61
N ALA A 84 -32.83 4.91 24.45
CA ALA A 84 -32.04 5.71 25.39
C ALA A 84 -32.54 7.17 25.44
N ALA A 85 -32.82 7.79 24.28
CA ALA A 85 -33.40 9.13 24.21
C ALA A 85 -34.78 9.21 24.88
N GLN A 86 -35.50 8.09 24.97
CA GLN A 86 -36.79 7.97 25.66
C GLN A 86 -36.66 7.55 27.13
N GLY A 87 -35.44 7.47 27.67
CA GLY A 87 -35.16 7.10 29.06
C GLY A 87 -35.43 5.63 29.41
N ARG A 88 -35.62 4.76 28.41
CA ARG A 88 -35.88 3.32 28.62
C ARG A 88 -34.61 2.51 28.85
N ILE A 89 -33.46 3.06 28.45
CA ILE A 89 -32.14 2.51 28.72
C ILE A 89 -31.42 3.50 29.63
N VAL A 90 -31.11 3.08 30.85
CA VAL A 90 -30.33 3.86 31.82
C VAL A 90 -29.04 3.10 32.10
N VAL A 91 -27.90 3.71 31.80
CA VAL A 91 -26.58 3.15 32.10
C VAL A 91 -25.98 3.98 33.22
N GLY A 92 -25.75 3.35 34.38
CA GLY A 92 -25.01 3.98 35.48
C GLY A 92 -23.56 4.21 35.06
N THR A 93 -23.05 5.41 35.33
CA THR A 93 -21.60 5.67 35.25
C THR A 93 -20.92 5.16 36.53
N ASP A 94 -19.63 4.82 36.46
CA ASP A 94 -18.84 4.39 37.63
C ASP A 94 -18.90 5.39 38.81
N GLU A 95 -19.15 6.67 38.52
CA GLU A 95 -19.35 7.72 39.54
C GLU A 95 -20.63 7.51 40.35
N THR A 96 -21.72 6.99 39.74
CA THR A 96 -22.98 6.70 40.43
C THR A 96 -22.91 5.47 41.36
N GLU A 97 -22.08 4.48 41.05
CA GLU A 97 -21.83 3.34 41.96
C GLU A 97 -20.88 3.73 43.10
N SER A 98 -19.80 4.47 42.80
CA SER A 98 -18.88 5.03 43.81
C SER A 98 -19.59 5.94 44.83
N LEU A 99 -20.56 6.76 44.38
CA LEU A 99 -21.40 7.58 45.26
C LEU A 99 -22.39 6.75 46.08
N ARG A 100 -22.97 5.68 45.52
CA ARG A 100 -23.86 4.77 46.26
C ARG A 100 -23.12 3.97 47.32
N GLU A 101 -21.92 3.50 47.01
CA GLU A 101 -21.07 2.77 47.96
C GLU A 101 -20.56 3.68 49.07
N ARG A 102 -20.16 4.92 48.77
CA ARG A 102 -19.76 5.92 49.79
C ARG A 102 -20.91 6.35 50.70
N VAL A 103 -22.11 6.50 50.17
CA VAL A 103 -23.31 6.84 50.97
C VAL A 103 -23.78 5.64 51.80
N ALA A 104 -23.62 4.41 51.29
CA ALA A 104 -23.94 3.19 52.01
C ALA A 104 -22.89 2.83 53.10
N ALA A 105 -21.65 3.28 52.95
CA ALA A 105 -20.55 2.96 53.88
C ALA A 105 -20.54 3.85 55.14
N ASP A 106 -20.79 5.15 55.04
CA ASP A 106 -20.52 6.08 56.16
C ASP A 106 -21.75 6.66 56.86
N GLY A 107 -22.97 6.47 56.35
CA GLY A 107 -24.21 6.85 57.06
C GLY A 107 -24.29 8.31 57.58
N THR A 108 -23.40 9.21 57.15
CA THR A 108 -23.30 10.57 57.70
C THR A 108 -23.84 11.58 56.70
N VAL A 109 -24.98 12.15 57.05
CA VAL A 109 -25.50 13.39 56.47
C VAL A 109 -24.73 14.54 57.14
N LEU A 110 -23.91 15.26 56.38
CA LEU A 110 -23.42 16.58 56.81
C LEU A 110 -24.44 17.64 56.39
N GLY A 111 -25.28 18.02 57.34
CA GLY A 111 -26.17 19.17 57.24
C GLY A 111 -25.52 20.43 57.82
N ASP A 112 -25.82 21.56 57.19
CA ASP A 112 -26.15 22.88 57.76
C ASP A 112 -26.64 23.73 56.55
N ALA A 113 -27.82 24.36 56.49
CA ALA A 113 -28.70 24.86 57.54
C ALA A 113 -30.18 24.90 57.10
N MET A 114 -31.05 24.86 58.11
CA MET A 114 -32.51 25.14 58.11
C MET A 114 -33.49 24.07 57.59
N GLY A 115 -33.75 23.08 58.45
CA GLY A 115 -35.08 22.89 59.04
C GLY A 115 -36.30 22.76 58.12
N ASN A 116 -36.50 21.60 57.50
CA ASN A 116 -37.78 20.90 57.48
C ASN A 116 -37.57 19.42 57.12
N ARG A 117 -38.16 18.49 57.88
CA ARG A 117 -38.11 17.05 57.61
C ARG A 117 -38.83 16.76 56.28
N LEU A 118 -38.09 16.37 55.25
CA LEU A 118 -38.62 15.69 54.06
C LEU A 118 -38.55 14.18 54.28
N ALA A 119 -39.64 13.49 53.95
CA ALA A 119 -39.74 12.03 54.01
C ALA A 119 -38.80 11.37 52.98
N PRO A 120 -38.31 10.13 53.25
CA PRO A 120 -37.32 9.44 52.42
C PRO A 120 -38.00 8.75 51.24
N THR A 121 -38.64 9.53 50.39
CA THR A 121 -39.08 9.20 49.04
C THR A 121 -39.60 10.50 48.46
N ALA A 122 -39.11 10.86 47.28
CA ALA A 122 -39.68 11.81 46.32
C ALA A 122 -39.17 13.27 46.32
N ASP A 123 -38.91 13.91 45.18
CA ASP A 123 -38.62 13.50 43.78
C ASP A 123 -38.68 14.77 42.90
N VAL A 124 -37.99 14.74 41.75
CA VAL A 124 -38.50 15.19 40.41
C VAL A 124 -38.83 16.68 40.17
N TRP A 125 -38.55 17.17 38.96
CA TRP A 125 -39.22 18.35 38.42
C TRP A 125 -40.45 17.94 37.58
N ILE A 126 -41.63 17.98 38.17
CA ILE A 126 -42.89 18.36 37.53
C ILE A 126 -43.27 19.67 38.22
N THR A 127 -44.05 20.54 37.62
CA THR A 127 -44.75 21.51 38.46
C THR A 127 -46.26 21.40 38.29
N VAL A 128 -47.01 22.13 39.08
CA VAL A 128 -48.47 22.09 39.05
C VAL A 128 -48.90 23.53 39.29
N SER A 129 -49.35 24.26 38.25
CA SER A 129 -50.28 25.37 38.48
C SER A 129 -51.54 24.72 39.02
N GLY A 130 -52.39 25.47 39.69
CA GLY A 130 -53.80 25.19 39.47
C GLY A 130 -54.16 25.71 38.09
N GLY A 131 -54.03 24.99 36.96
CA GLY A 131 -53.84 23.54 36.74
C GLY A 131 -52.62 23.11 35.88
N GLY A 132 -51.70 22.34 36.48
CA GLY A 132 -50.48 21.70 35.92
C GLY A 132 -49.37 22.68 35.49
N VAL A 133 -48.14 22.64 36.03
CA VAL A 133 -46.98 23.48 35.60
C VAL A 133 -45.79 22.55 35.33
N GLU A 134 -44.75 23.03 34.68
CA GLU A 134 -43.49 22.32 34.50
C GLU A 134 -42.35 22.99 35.25
N ALA A 135 -41.36 22.24 35.70
CA ALA A 135 -40.14 22.86 36.17
C ALA A 135 -38.96 22.34 35.35
N THR A 136 -38.28 23.30 34.73
CA THR A 136 -37.19 23.12 33.78
C THR A 136 -35.89 23.60 34.44
N ALA A 137 -34.82 22.83 34.28
CA ALA A 137 -33.47 23.28 34.58
C ALA A 137 -32.72 23.56 33.27
N ARG A 138 -32.20 24.77 33.09
CA ARG A 138 -31.18 25.09 32.08
C ARG A 138 -29.88 25.44 32.80
N GLY A 139 -28.81 24.73 32.45
CA GLY A 139 -27.47 25.09 32.92
C GLY A 139 -26.39 24.02 32.88
N ALA A 140 -26.56 22.90 32.17
CA ALA A 140 -25.46 22.03 31.76
C ALA A 140 -25.80 21.42 30.39
N THR A 141 -24.94 21.62 29.41
CA THR A 141 -25.05 21.06 28.06
C THR A 141 -24.99 19.53 28.11
N GLY A 142 -26.06 18.86 27.68
CA GLY A 142 -26.03 17.44 27.26
C GLY A 142 -26.62 16.41 28.23
N ALA A 143 -27.85 16.62 28.72
CA ALA A 143 -28.62 15.52 29.31
C ALA A 143 -28.99 14.48 28.22
N GLY A 144 -28.68 13.19 28.45
CA GLY A 144 -29.44 12.07 27.85
C GLY A 144 -28.90 11.39 26.59
N LEU A 145 -27.58 11.38 26.35
CA LEU A 145 -27.00 10.58 25.27
C LEU A 145 -26.20 9.40 25.85
N LEU A 146 -26.61 8.19 25.50
CA LEU A 146 -25.84 6.98 25.76
C LEU A 146 -24.47 7.09 25.06
N PRO A 147 -23.33 6.84 25.73
CA PRO A 147 -22.03 6.84 25.06
C PRO A 147 -22.04 5.89 23.86
N MET A 148 -21.49 6.34 22.73
CA MET A 148 -21.58 5.59 21.46
C MET A 148 -20.97 4.20 21.55
N ASP A 149 -19.87 4.03 22.30
CA ASP A 149 -19.24 2.75 22.55
C ASP A 149 -20.17 1.79 23.33
N VAL A 150 -20.96 2.31 24.27
CA VAL A 150 -21.98 1.54 24.99
C VAL A 150 -23.13 1.17 24.05
N ALA A 151 -23.59 2.11 23.22
CA ALA A 151 -24.66 1.87 22.24
C ALA A 151 -24.28 0.79 21.22
N GLU A 152 -23.05 0.84 20.69
CA GLU A 152 -22.50 -0.15 19.76
C GLU A 152 -22.36 -1.53 20.40
N ARG A 153 -21.90 -1.62 21.66
CA ARG A 153 -21.85 -2.88 22.41
C ARG A 153 -23.23 -3.50 22.59
N LEU A 154 -24.24 -2.69 22.91
CA LEU A 154 -25.63 -3.16 23.03
C LEU A 154 -26.21 -3.60 21.67
N ALA A 155 -25.86 -2.91 20.58
CA ALA A 155 -26.30 -3.28 19.23
C ALA A 155 -25.71 -4.63 18.82
N SER A 156 -24.41 -4.83 19.05
CA SER A 156 -23.75 -6.13 18.86
C SER A 156 -24.41 -7.23 19.70
N ALA A 157 -24.75 -6.93 20.96
CA ALA A 157 -25.46 -7.88 21.82
C ALA A 157 -26.84 -8.28 21.28
N ARG A 158 -27.62 -7.35 20.70
CA ARG A 158 -28.93 -7.68 20.08
C ARG A 158 -28.77 -8.65 18.91
N LEU A 159 -27.76 -8.41 18.05
CA LEU A 159 -27.48 -9.32 16.95
C LEU A 159 -27.01 -10.69 17.46
N SER A 160 -26.23 -10.71 18.55
CA SER A 160 -25.73 -11.94 19.17
C SER A 160 -26.87 -12.74 19.80
N GLU A 161 -27.79 -12.09 20.52
CA GLU A 161 -28.99 -12.71 21.05
C GLU A 161 -29.79 -13.40 19.94
N ARG A 162 -30.01 -12.70 18.82
CA ARG A 162 -30.70 -13.27 17.66
C ARG A 162 -29.94 -14.47 17.08
N LEU A 163 -28.64 -14.32 16.81
CA LEU A 163 -27.80 -15.38 16.27
C LEU A 163 -27.88 -16.66 17.10
N TRP A 164 -27.73 -16.54 18.42
CA TRP A 164 -27.71 -17.72 19.29
C TRP A 164 -29.08 -18.32 19.53
N ASN A 165 -30.15 -17.53 19.52
CA ASN A 165 -31.52 -18.07 19.49
C ASN A 165 -31.78 -18.84 18.19
N ASP A 166 -31.36 -18.30 17.04
CA ASP A 166 -31.48 -18.98 15.74
C ASP A 166 -30.72 -20.32 15.72
N ILE A 167 -29.49 -20.35 16.25
CA ILE A 167 -28.69 -21.58 16.35
C ILE A 167 -29.33 -22.59 17.31
N GLU A 168 -29.79 -22.17 18.49
CA GLU A 168 -30.44 -23.08 19.44
C GLU A 168 -31.72 -23.68 18.88
N ARG A 169 -32.51 -22.90 18.13
CA ARG A 169 -33.71 -23.35 17.43
C ARG A 169 -33.38 -24.37 16.35
N VAL A 170 -32.43 -24.06 15.48
CA VAL A 170 -31.99 -24.98 14.41
C VAL A 170 -31.38 -26.28 14.99
N GLU A 171 -30.58 -26.19 16.05
CA GLU A 171 -30.05 -27.39 16.71
C GLU A 171 -31.18 -28.18 17.42
N ALA A 172 -32.25 -27.55 17.89
CA ALA A 172 -33.41 -28.26 18.42
C ALA A 172 -34.23 -28.98 17.33
N GLU A 173 -34.41 -28.33 16.17
CA GLU A 173 -35.18 -28.88 15.05
C GLU A 173 -34.43 -29.99 14.30
N GLN A 174 -33.13 -29.79 14.05
CA GLN A 174 -32.38 -30.65 13.13
C GLN A 174 -31.54 -31.74 13.83
N ASN A 175 -31.43 -31.77 15.16
CA ASN A 175 -30.81 -32.90 15.86
C ASN A 175 -31.82 -33.97 16.22
N ARG A 176 -31.46 -35.23 15.94
CA ARG A 176 -32.23 -36.41 16.38
C ARG A 176 -32.45 -36.47 17.89
N ILE A 177 -31.50 -35.95 18.68
CA ILE A 177 -31.57 -35.90 20.14
C ILE A 177 -31.22 -34.48 20.61
N PRO A 178 -32.21 -33.55 20.67
CA PRO A 178 -31.98 -32.14 20.98
C PRO A 178 -31.26 -31.89 22.32
N ARG A 179 -31.56 -32.70 23.35
CA ARG A 179 -30.91 -32.61 24.67
C ARG A 179 -29.40 -32.91 24.68
N LEU A 180 -28.86 -33.48 23.60
CA LEU A 180 -27.43 -33.77 23.43
C LEU A 180 -26.78 -32.87 22.37
N ALA A 181 -27.49 -31.85 21.88
CA ALA A 181 -26.97 -30.96 20.86
C ALA A 181 -25.73 -30.19 21.36
N MET A 182 -24.73 -30.07 20.49
CA MET A 182 -23.63 -29.10 20.66
C MET A 182 -24.11 -27.81 20.01
N LEU A 183 -24.15 -26.72 20.77
CA LEU A 183 -24.74 -25.45 20.35
C LEU A 183 -23.69 -24.50 19.79
N ALA A 184 -22.49 -24.51 20.35
CA ALA A 184 -21.40 -23.67 19.91
C ALA A 184 -20.04 -24.31 20.20
N ARG A 185 -19.03 -23.84 19.47
CA ARG A 185 -17.63 -24.00 19.83
C ARG A 185 -17.13 -22.68 20.41
N GLU A 186 -16.37 -22.79 21.47
CA GLU A 186 -15.81 -21.62 22.16
C GLU A 186 -14.29 -21.68 22.06
N LEU A 187 -13.69 -20.53 21.82
CA LEU A 187 -12.26 -20.30 21.86
C LEU A 187 -11.96 -19.08 22.74
N THR A 188 -11.07 -19.26 23.73
CA THR A 188 -10.50 -18.13 24.49
C THR A 188 -9.05 -17.94 24.07
N ILE A 189 -8.70 -16.70 23.71
CA ILE A 189 -7.34 -16.27 23.35
C ILE A 189 -6.86 -15.16 24.27
N ALA A 190 -5.69 -15.33 24.90
CA ALA A 190 -5.06 -14.26 25.68
C ALA A 190 -4.30 -13.29 24.77
N LEU A 191 -4.42 -11.99 25.04
CA LEU A 191 -3.91 -10.91 24.21
C LEU A 191 -2.62 -10.33 24.81
N PRO A 192 -1.63 -9.94 23.98
CA PRO A 192 -0.45 -9.26 24.50
C PRO A 192 -0.81 -7.93 25.17
N LYS A 193 -0.54 -7.82 26.48
CA LYS A 193 -0.81 -6.61 27.27
C LYS A 193 0.01 -5.38 26.85
N ALA A 194 1.10 -5.60 26.12
CA ALA A 194 1.95 -4.54 25.58
C ALA A 194 1.31 -3.81 24.38
N LEU A 195 0.31 -4.44 23.73
CA LEU A 195 -0.43 -3.82 22.63
C LEU A 195 -1.48 -2.83 23.17
N SER A 196 -1.69 -1.73 22.44
CA SER A 196 -2.82 -0.84 22.68
C SER A 196 -4.16 -1.55 22.49
N ARG A 197 -5.25 -1.01 23.05
CA ARG A 197 -6.60 -1.59 22.88
C ARG A 197 -6.99 -1.71 21.42
N GLU A 198 -6.70 -0.68 20.63
CA GLU A 198 -7.00 -0.67 19.19
C GLU A 198 -6.21 -1.75 18.46
N ALA A 199 -4.90 -1.88 18.74
CA ALA A 199 -4.07 -2.94 18.16
C ALA A 199 -4.53 -4.34 18.59
N GLN A 200 -5.03 -4.50 19.82
CA GLN A 200 -5.65 -5.74 20.29
C GLN A 200 -6.93 -6.10 19.52
N ILE A 201 -7.80 -5.11 19.27
CA ILE A 201 -9.03 -5.31 18.49
C ILE A 201 -8.67 -5.69 17.04
N ASP A 202 -7.73 -4.98 16.42
CA ASP A 202 -7.26 -5.27 15.06
C ASP A 202 -6.62 -6.67 14.95
N LEU A 203 -5.84 -7.06 15.96
CA LEU A 203 -5.25 -8.39 16.04
C LEU A 203 -6.33 -9.47 16.01
N VAL A 204 -7.36 -9.33 16.85
CA VAL A 204 -8.46 -10.31 16.89
C VAL A 204 -9.25 -10.30 15.59
N ARG A 205 -9.56 -9.14 15.01
CA ARG A 205 -10.25 -9.04 13.70
C ARG A 205 -9.48 -9.71 12.58
N GLY A 206 -8.17 -9.46 12.48
CA GLY A 206 -7.29 -10.08 11.48
C GLY A 206 -7.26 -11.59 11.62
N TYR A 207 -7.07 -12.07 12.85
CA TYR A 207 -7.09 -13.49 13.17
C TYR A 207 -8.43 -14.15 12.84
N VAL A 208 -9.56 -13.54 13.25
CA VAL A 208 -10.91 -14.06 12.99
C VAL A 208 -11.18 -14.15 11.49
N ARG A 209 -10.73 -13.17 10.71
CA ARG A 209 -10.90 -13.14 9.26
C ARG A 209 -10.21 -14.30 8.57
N GLU A 210 -8.94 -14.55 8.87
CA GLU A 210 -8.17 -15.63 8.24
C GLU A 210 -8.54 -17.01 8.79
N ALA A 211 -8.70 -17.13 10.11
CA ALA A 211 -8.95 -18.42 10.75
C ALA A 211 -10.37 -18.94 10.51
N TYR A 212 -11.36 -18.05 10.32
CA TYR A 212 -12.77 -18.44 10.32
C TYR A 212 -13.61 -17.82 9.20
N THR A 213 -13.70 -16.49 9.08
CA THR A 213 -14.72 -15.91 8.17
C THR A 213 -14.38 -16.07 6.69
N SER A 214 -13.10 -16.04 6.31
CA SER A 214 -12.65 -16.42 4.95
C SER A 214 -12.97 -17.88 4.59
N ARG A 215 -13.24 -18.72 5.59
CA ARG A 215 -13.54 -20.15 5.45
C ARG A 215 -15.05 -20.46 5.57
N GLY A 216 -15.87 -19.40 5.57
CA GLY A 216 -17.34 -19.50 5.56
C GLY A 216 -17.98 -19.60 6.95
N THR A 217 -17.25 -19.32 8.03
CA THR A 217 -17.75 -19.44 9.40
C THR A 217 -18.07 -18.06 9.99
N VAL A 218 -19.26 -17.90 10.57
CA VAL A 218 -19.63 -16.72 11.36
C VAL A 218 -18.92 -16.76 12.71
N VAL A 219 -18.48 -15.62 13.23
CA VAL A 219 -17.86 -15.53 14.55
C VAL A 219 -18.48 -14.40 15.35
N ASP A 220 -19.01 -14.73 16.54
CA ASP A 220 -19.37 -13.76 17.58
C ASP A 220 -18.21 -13.67 18.56
N TRP A 221 -17.63 -12.51 18.77
CA TRP A 221 -16.48 -12.37 19.65
C TRP A 221 -16.51 -11.10 20.50
N VAL A 222 -15.93 -11.23 21.69
CA VAL A 222 -15.81 -10.14 22.66
C VAL A 222 -14.40 -10.06 23.20
N LEU A 223 -14.01 -8.87 23.66
CA LEU A 223 -12.75 -8.62 24.35
C LEU A 223 -13.04 -8.24 25.80
N HIS A 224 -12.47 -9.00 26.74
CA HIS A 224 -12.54 -8.75 28.18
C HIS A 224 -11.22 -8.25 28.75
N ASP A 225 -11.31 -7.31 29.70
CA ASP A 225 -10.19 -6.87 30.52
C ASP A 225 -10.66 -6.38 31.90
N THR A 226 -10.26 -7.11 32.93
CA THR A 226 -10.54 -6.86 34.34
C THR A 226 -9.49 -6.00 35.04
N GLY A 227 -8.41 -5.60 34.34
CA GLY A 227 -7.29 -4.89 34.95
C GLY A 227 -6.33 -5.78 35.74
N ASP A 228 -6.50 -7.11 35.70
CA ASP A 228 -5.64 -8.11 36.37
C ASP A 228 -4.37 -8.46 35.56
N GLY A 229 -4.14 -7.77 34.45
CA GLY A 229 -3.00 -7.98 33.56
C GLY A 229 -3.20 -9.11 32.54
N ASN A 230 -4.41 -9.68 32.40
CA ASN A 230 -4.74 -10.73 31.43
C ASN A 230 -5.90 -10.34 30.49
N PRO A 231 -5.70 -9.36 29.58
CA PRO A 231 -6.69 -9.08 28.54
C PRO A 231 -6.86 -10.30 27.64
N HIS A 232 -8.09 -10.69 27.36
CA HIS A 232 -8.40 -11.89 26.57
C HIS A 232 -9.66 -11.71 25.74
N ALA A 233 -9.72 -12.40 24.59
CA ALA A 233 -10.91 -12.43 23.75
C ALA A 233 -11.59 -13.80 23.82
N HIS A 234 -12.91 -13.79 23.84
CA HIS A 234 -13.76 -14.98 23.71
C HIS A 234 -14.41 -14.97 22.34
N LEU A 235 -14.27 -16.07 21.60
CA LEU A 235 -14.88 -16.30 20.30
C LEU A 235 -15.88 -17.44 20.43
N MET A 236 -17.13 -17.20 20.04
CA MET A 236 -18.17 -18.21 19.91
C MET A 236 -18.47 -18.47 18.44
N LEU A 237 -18.38 -19.74 18.05
CA LEU A 237 -18.53 -20.23 16.69
C LEU A 237 -19.77 -21.13 16.60
N PRO A 238 -20.70 -20.90 15.66
CA PRO A 238 -21.82 -21.78 15.44
C PRO A 238 -21.36 -23.15 14.95
N THR A 239 -22.16 -24.17 15.20
CA THR A 239 -21.88 -25.55 14.79
C THR A 239 -22.25 -25.86 13.35
N ARG A 240 -22.79 -24.89 12.60
CA ARG A 240 -23.38 -25.04 11.28
C ARG A 240 -22.87 -24.01 10.28
N LEU A 241 -22.88 -24.39 9.00
CA LEU A 241 -22.58 -23.50 7.89
C LEU A 241 -23.77 -22.61 7.53
N LEU A 242 -23.49 -21.48 6.88
CA LEU A 242 -24.49 -20.72 6.15
C LEU A 242 -24.73 -21.40 4.79
N ASP A 243 -25.99 -21.70 4.48
CA ASP A 243 -26.45 -22.17 3.17
C ASP A 243 -27.25 -21.07 2.46
N VAL A 244 -27.62 -21.27 1.19
CA VAL A 244 -28.22 -20.24 0.33
C VAL A 244 -29.42 -19.54 0.97
N ASP A 245 -30.28 -20.30 1.65
CA ASP A 245 -31.55 -19.78 2.22
C ASP A 245 -31.73 -20.04 3.73
N ALA A 246 -30.83 -20.78 4.38
CA ALA A 246 -30.93 -21.13 5.80
C ALA A 246 -29.61 -21.60 6.43
N TRP A 247 -29.62 -21.91 7.73
CA TRP A 247 -28.55 -22.65 8.39
C TRP A 247 -28.43 -24.07 7.84
N GLY A 248 -27.25 -24.42 7.34
CA GLY A 248 -26.95 -25.71 6.70
C GLY A 248 -26.44 -26.79 7.64
N GLY A 249 -25.69 -27.74 7.06
CA GLY A 249 -25.12 -28.89 7.76
C GLY A 249 -24.07 -28.52 8.81
N LYS A 250 -23.72 -29.49 9.67
CA LYS A 250 -22.74 -29.29 10.75
C LYS A 250 -21.33 -29.07 10.19
N ASP A 251 -20.65 -28.03 10.66
CA ASP A 251 -19.24 -27.79 10.36
C ASP A 251 -18.33 -28.35 11.47
N ARG A 252 -17.34 -29.14 11.05
CA ARG A 252 -16.28 -29.68 11.91
C ARG A 252 -14.89 -29.39 11.39
N ARG A 253 -14.77 -28.73 10.23
CA ARG A 253 -13.52 -28.57 9.49
C ARG A 253 -12.48 -27.77 10.29
N LEU A 254 -12.92 -26.81 11.10
CA LEU A 254 -12.04 -25.86 11.82
C LEU A 254 -11.86 -26.17 13.31
N THR A 255 -12.44 -27.26 13.83
CA THR A 255 -12.54 -27.48 15.29
C THR A 255 -12.02 -28.86 15.74
N ARG A 256 -11.25 -29.55 14.88
CA ARG A 256 -10.71 -30.90 15.14
C ARG A 256 -9.34 -31.14 14.52
N GLY A 257 -8.53 -31.99 15.17
CA GLY A 257 -7.30 -32.53 14.61
C GLY A 257 -6.32 -31.46 14.14
N LYS A 258 -5.76 -31.66 12.94
CA LYS A 258 -4.77 -30.74 12.32
C LYS A 258 -5.26 -29.29 12.18
N ALA A 259 -6.57 -29.08 12.05
CA ALA A 259 -7.14 -27.74 11.91
C ALA A 259 -6.96 -26.89 13.18
N VAL A 260 -6.93 -27.51 14.37
CA VAL A 260 -6.65 -26.79 15.62
C VAL A 260 -5.21 -26.30 15.65
N THR A 261 -4.26 -27.13 15.20
CA THR A 261 -2.85 -26.74 15.06
C THR A 261 -2.68 -25.62 14.04
N GLU A 262 -3.39 -25.71 12.92
CA GLU A 262 -3.36 -24.68 11.89
C GLU A 262 -3.87 -23.34 12.41
N VAL A 263 -5.02 -23.33 13.09
CA VAL A 263 -5.61 -22.12 13.69
C VAL A 263 -4.70 -21.54 14.78
N ARG A 264 -4.02 -22.37 15.58
CA ARG A 264 -2.99 -21.89 16.52
C ARG A 264 -1.78 -21.28 15.84
N ARG A 265 -1.36 -21.84 14.71
CA ARG A 265 -0.29 -21.27 13.89
C ARG A 265 -0.72 -19.92 13.28
N ILE A 266 -1.98 -19.79 12.85
CA ILE A 266 -2.54 -18.51 12.39
C ILE A 266 -2.51 -17.50 13.54
N TRP A 267 -2.93 -17.90 14.75
CA TRP A 267 -2.86 -17.04 15.93
C TRP A 267 -1.44 -16.55 16.24
N GLU A 268 -0.47 -17.47 16.27
CA GLU A 268 0.95 -17.12 16.45
C GLU A 268 1.41 -16.09 15.43
N ARG A 269 1.15 -16.33 14.14
CA ARG A 269 1.54 -15.40 13.06
C ARG A 269 0.91 -14.03 13.24
N HIS A 270 -0.41 -13.96 13.47
CA HIS A 270 -1.11 -12.68 13.63
C HIS A 270 -0.63 -11.90 14.85
N ALA A 271 -0.47 -12.56 16.00
CA ALA A 271 0.01 -11.92 17.22
C ALA A 271 1.45 -11.43 17.05
N ASN A 272 2.33 -12.24 16.44
CA ASN A 272 3.71 -11.85 16.19
C ASN A 272 3.81 -10.71 15.17
N LEU A 273 3.00 -10.72 14.11
CA LEU A 273 2.93 -9.64 13.13
C LEU A 273 2.44 -8.33 13.77
N MET A 274 1.44 -8.40 14.66
CA MET A 274 0.96 -7.22 15.37
C MET A 274 2.00 -6.67 16.35
N LEU A 275 2.64 -7.55 17.13
CA LEU A 275 3.76 -7.15 18.00
C LEU A 275 4.88 -6.49 17.19
N GLU A 276 5.18 -7.03 16.00
CA GLU A 276 6.16 -6.45 15.08
C GLU A 276 5.74 -5.08 14.55
N ARG A 277 4.46 -4.92 14.16
CA ARG A 277 3.90 -3.65 13.67
C ARG A 277 3.99 -2.54 14.71
N GLU A 278 3.75 -2.88 15.97
CA GLU A 278 3.85 -1.94 17.09
C GLU A 278 5.30 -1.76 17.60
N GLY A 279 6.29 -2.32 16.91
CA GLY A 279 7.71 -2.17 17.26
C GLY A 279 8.15 -2.93 18.51
N LEU A 280 7.34 -3.88 18.98
CA LEU A 280 7.62 -4.71 20.15
C LEU A 280 8.51 -5.88 19.75
N LEU A 281 9.50 -6.21 20.60
CA LEU A 281 10.46 -7.28 20.33
C LEU A 281 9.94 -8.65 20.76
N GLU A 282 8.92 -8.68 21.61
CA GLU A 282 8.32 -9.90 22.11
C GLU A 282 7.67 -10.70 20.99
N ARG A 283 7.79 -12.03 21.09
CA ARG A 283 7.12 -12.98 20.20
C ARG A 283 6.50 -14.11 21.00
N ILE A 284 5.38 -14.61 20.51
CA ILE A 284 4.70 -15.81 20.99
C ILE A 284 5.06 -16.99 20.08
N ASP A 285 5.04 -18.21 20.60
CA ASP A 285 5.37 -19.44 19.87
C ASP A 285 4.36 -20.53 20.23
N MET A 286 3.66 -21.10 19.24
CA MET A 286 2.62 -22.11 19.47
C MET A 286 3.18 -23.46 19.89
N ARG A 287 4.47 -23.73 19.65
CA ARG A 287 5.12 -24.98 20.04
C ARG A 287 5.20 -25.10 21.55
N SER A 288 5.15 -26.33 22.06
CA SER A 288 5.39 -26.55 23.49
C SER A 288 6.83 -26.15 23.85
N LEU A 289 7.10 -25.85 25.13
CA LEU A 289 8.47 -25.59 25.59
C LEU A 289 9.42 -26.71 25.15
N ARG A 290 8.98 -27.97 25.27
CA ARG A 290 9.72 -29.16 24.82
C ARG A 290 10.06 -29.11 23.32
N ASP A 291 9.10 -28.75 22.47
CA ASP A 291 9.28 -28.65 21.01
C ASP A 291 10.16 -27.44 20.61
N GLN A 292 10.29 -26.44 21.49
CA GLN A 292 11.25 -25.34 21.37
C GLN A 292 12.66 -25.74 21.87
N GLY A 293 12.84 -26.98 22.33
CA GLY A 293 14.08 -27.43 22.97
C GLY A 293 14.19 -26.99 24.43
N ILE A 294 13.22 -26.26 24.98
CA ILE A 294 13.19 -25.82 26.37
C ILE A 294 12.69 -26.98 27.25
N ARG A 295 13.62 -27.66 27.94
CA ARG A 295 13.31 -28.76 28.87
C ARG A 295 12.85 -28.27 30.25
N LEU A 296 11.98 -27.26 30.26
CA LEU A 296 11.29 -26.78 31.45
C LEU A 296 9.79 -27.07 31.31
N GLU A 297 9.16 -27.46 32.41
CA GLU A 297 7.71 -27.65 32.48
C GLU A 297 7.01 -26.28 32.55
N PRO A 298 5.94 -26.02 31.77
CA PRO A 298 5.24 -24.75 31.80
C PRO A 298 4.43 -24.57 33.10
N GLU A 299 4.63 -23.42 33.75
CA GLU A 299 3.86 -22.99 34.92
C GLU A 299 2.50 -22.39 34.47
N ASN A 300 1.49 -23.24 34.31
CA ASN A 300 0.14 -22.81 33.91
C ASN A 300 -0.69 -22.38 35.15
N TYR A 301 -0.39 -21.22 35.72
CA TYR A 301 -1.14 -20.67 36.85
C TYR A 301 -2.29 -19.77 36.38
N ASN A 302 -3.51 -20.01 36.91
CA ASN A 302 -4.67 -19.12 36.71
C ASN A 302 -5.13 -18.59 38.07
N ALA A 303 -4.79 -17.33 38.37
CA ALA A 303 -5.08 -16.68 39.65
C ALA A 303 -6.57 -16.64 39.99
N ARG A 304 -7.45 -16.47 39.00
CA ARG A 304 -8.90 -16.29 39.20
C ARG A 304 -9.61 -17.61 39.53
N ILE A 305 -9.08 -18.76 39.08
CA ILE A 305 -9.56 -20.09 39.49
C ILE A 305 -9.07 -20.41 40.91
N ALA A 306 -7.82 -20.08 41.21
CA ALA A 306 -7.27 -20.24 42.56
C ALA A 306 -8.04 -19.40 43.60
N GLU A 307 -8.35 -18.15 43.29
CA GLU A 307 -9.12 -17.26 44.16
C GLU A 307 -10.58 -17.72 44.35
N HIS A 308 -11.24 -18.22 43.29
CA HIS A 308 -12.59 -18.81 43.41
C HIS A 308 -12.57 -20.10 44.23
N ALA A 309 -11.55 -20.95 44.07
CA ALA A 309 -11.40 -22.16 44.87
C ALA A 309 -11.12 -21.82 46.35
N GLU A 310 -10.26 -20.84 46.61
CA GLU A 310 -9.98 -20.32 47.96
C GLU A 310 -11.25 -19.71 48.61
N LYS A 311 -12.01 -18.89 47.88
CA LYS A 311 -13.32 -18.36 48.32
C LYS A 311 -14.37 -19.46 48.54
N ALA A 312 -14.27 -20.58 47.83
CA ALA A 312 -15.12 -21.76 48.02
C ALA A 312 -14.60 -22.71 49.12
N GLY A 313 -13.51 -22.35 49.84
CA GLY A 313 -12.93 -23.17 50.91
C GLY A 313 -12.23 -24.44 50.42
N VAL A 314 -11.90 -24.52 49.12
CA VAL A 314 -11.21 -25.65 48.50
C VAL A 314 -9.78 -25.24 48.21
N THR A 315 -8.80 -25.92 48.83
CA THR A 315 -7.37 -25.69 48.53
C THR A 315 -7.14 -25.85 47.02
N ALA A 316 -6.69 -24.79 46.36
CA ALA A 316 -6.53 -24.76 44.92
C ALA A 316 -5.45 -25.78 44.50
N LYS A 317 -5.89 -26.98 44.09
CA LYS A 317 -5.04 -28.07 43.57
C LYS A 317 -4.09 -27.59 42.46
N GLU A 318 -4.46 -26.52 41.75
CA GLU A 318 -3.67 -25.87 40.71
C GLU A 318 -2.51 -25.02 41.24
N LYS A 319 -2.64 -24.39 42.42
CA LYS A 319 -1.56 -23.60 43.05
C LYS A 319 -0.42 -24.50 43.52
N LEU A 320 -0.75 -25.57 44.25
CA LEU A 320 0.20 -26.62 44.66
C LEU A 320 0.92 -27.25 43.45
N ARG A 321 0.17 -27.53 42.37
CA ARG A 321 0.75 -28.06 41.13
C ARG A 321 1.75 -27.09 40.48
N CYS A 322 1.48 -25.78 40.48
CA CYS A 322 2.40 -24.78 39.93
C CYS A 322 3.66 -24.66 40.78
N GLU A 323 3.54 -24.66 42.11
CA GLU A 323 4.68 -24.64 43.04
C GLU A 323 5.57 -25.89 42.85
N GLU A 324 4.97 -27.07 42.67
CA GLU A 324 5.71 -28.31 42.37
C GLU A 324 6.45 -28.25 41.02
N VAL A 325 5.84 -27.65 40.00
CA VAL A 325 6.46 -27.45 38.68
C VAL A 325 7.63 -26.48 38.78
N ARG A 326 7.45 -25.36 39.48
CA ARG A 326 8.51 -24.36 39.72
C ARG A 326 9.72 -24.98 40.43
N LYS A 327 9.48 -25.75 41.51
CA LYS A 327 10.54 -26.49 42.23
C LYS A 327 11.30 -27.47 41.34
N ARG A 328 10.59 -28.21 40.47
CA ARG A 328 11.22 -29.14 39.51
C ARG A 328 12.05 -28.41 38.46
N ASN A 329 11.53 -27.32 37.90
CA ASN A 329 12.28 -26.47 36.96
C ASN A 329 13.55 -25.89 37.61
N GLN A 330 13.46 -25.44 38.85
CA GLN A 330 14.59 -24.90 39.60
C GLN A 330 15.68 -25.94 39.86
N ALA A 331 15.30 -27.13 40.33
CA ALA A 331 16.24 -28.23 40.54
C ALA A 331 16.96 -28.59 39.22
N TRP A 332 16.19 -28.71 38.13
CA TRP A 332 16.75 -29.04 36.83
C TRP A 332 17.69 -27.95 36.28
N LEU A 333 17.36 -26.67 36.44
CA LEU A 333 18.22 -25.55 36.03
C LEU A 333 19.49 -25.43 36.87
N ARG A 334 19.46 -25.81 38.16
CA ARG A 334 20.68 -25.88 38.97
C ARG A 334 21.62 -26.98 38.49
N GLU A 335 21.08 -28.11 38.02
CA GLU A 335 21.86 -29.20 37.43
C GLU A 335 22.32 -28.91 35.99
N ASN A 336 21.57 -28.10 35.23
CA ASN A 336 21.80 -27.82 33.82
C ASN A 336 21.75 -26.31 33.52
N PRO A 337 22.64 -25.49 34.13
CA PRO A 337 22.55 -24.04 34.08
C PRO A 337 22.77 -23.48 32.67
N GLU A 338 23.61 -24.11 31.82
CA GLU A 338 23.80 -23.67 30.44
C GLU A 338 22.50 -23.66 29.61
N HIS A 339 21.49 -24.44 30.03
CA HIS A 339 20.21 -24.47 29.31
C HIS A 339 19.48 -23.13 29.32
N ILE A 340 19.87 -22.21 30.20
CA ILE A 340 19.38 -20.83 30.17
C ILE A 340 19.71 -20.13 28.85
N LEU A 341 20.76 -20.55 28.13
CA LEU A 341 21.10 -20.04 26.79
C LEU A 341 19.96 -20.32 25.81
N THR A 342 19.42 -21.54 25.81
CA THR A 342 18.26 -21.94 24.99
C THR A 342 17.04 -21.09 25.33
N VAL A 343 16.84 -20.80 26.61
CA VAL A 343 15.71 -20.02 27.10
C VAL A 343 15.82 -18.54 26.74
N VAL A 344 17.02 -17.96 26.83
CA VAL A 344 17.27 -16.56 26.47
C VAL A 344 17.28 -16.38 24.95
N GLN A 345 17.86 -17.31 24.20
CA GLN A 345 17.82 -17.33 22.74
C GLN A 345 16.37 -17.36 22.20
N ALA A 346 15.47 -18.08 22.88
CA ALA A 346 14.06 -18.13 22.49
C ALA A 346 13.32 -16.79 22.73
N ARG A 347 13.91 -15.85 23.48
CA ARG A 347 13.31 -14.54 23.79
C ARG A 347 13.95 -13.40 22.99
N GLN A 348 15.26 -13.44 22.76
CA GLN A 348 15.98 -12.34 22.13
C GLN A 348 17.09 -12.82 21.20
N ALA A 349 17.33 -12.03 20.16
CA ALA A 349 18.16 -12.47 19.05
C ALA A 349 19.66 -12.43 19.36
N SER A 350 20.08 -11.48 20.20
CA SER A 350 21.43 -11.26 20.73
C SER A 350 21.28 -10.76 22.16
N PHE A 351 22.24 -11.06 23.03
CA PHE A 351 22.13 -10.78 24.46
C PHE A 351 23.50 -10.54 25.11
N THR A 352 23.50 -9.88 26.26
CA THR A 352 24.71 -9.68 27.08
C THR A 352 24.88 -10.82 28.09
N LYS A 353 26.05 -10.90 28.72
CA LYS A 353 26.26 -11.81 29.86
C LYS A 353 25.35 -11.47 31.05
N ARG A 354 25.04 -10.19 31.23
CA ARG A 354 24.14 -9.71 32.29
C ARG A 354 22.71 -10.22 32.06
N ASP A 355 22.24 -10.25 30.82
CA ASP A 355 20.92 -10.77 30.48
C ASP A 355 20.79 -12.27 30.79
N LEU A 356 21.86 -13.05 30.58
CA LEU A 356 21.90 -14.47 30.92
C LEU A 356 21.79 -14.69 32.42
N LEU A 357 22.57 -13.93 33.20
CA LEU A 357 22.57 -14.02 34.66
C LEU A 357 21.22 -13.57 35.23
N ALA A 358 20.65 -12.48 34.72
CA ALA A 358 19.31 -12.03 35.11
C ALA A 358 18.23 -13.07 34.80
N ALA A 359 18.28 -13.71 33.63
CA ALA A 359 17.31 -14.74 33.26
C ALA A 359 17.44 -16.03 34.10
N LEU A 360 18.65 -16.39 34.53
CA LEU A 360 18.88 -17.52 35.42
C LEU A 360 18.40 -17.20 36.84
N ALA A 361 18.80 -16.03 37.37
CA ALA A 361 18.43 -15.56 38.71
C ALA A 361 16.91 -15.53 38.90
N ASP A 362 16.19 -14.91 37.95
CA ASP A 362 14.73 -14.83 37.93
C ASP A 362 14.05 -16.20 38.07
N ARG A 363 14.60 -17.24 37.43
CA ARG A 363 14.03 -18.60 37.50
C ARG A 363 14.38 -19.36 38.77
N LEU A 364 15.50 -19.03 39.39
CA LEU A 364 15.95 -19.64 40.64
C LEU A 364 15.38 -18.93 41.87
N ASP A 365 14.56 -17.88 41.68
CA ASP A 365 14.08 -16.97 42.72
C ASP A 365 15.25 -16.30 43.48
N GLU A 366 16.29 -15.92 42.74
CA GLU A 366 17.52 -15.27 43.22
C GLU A 366 17.71 -13.91 42.52
N THR A 367 18.69 -13.11 42.94
CA THR A 367 19.15 -11.93 42.18
C THR A 367 20.48 -12.21 41.48
N PRO A 368 20.85 -11.45 40.43
CA PRO A 368 22.14 -11.61 39.75
C PRO A 368 23.35 -11.57 40.69
N GLU A 369 23.25 -10.82 41.79
CA GLU A 369 24.29 -10.65 42.81
C GLU A 369 24.34 -11.83 43.81
N THR A 370 23.24 -12.55 44.02
CA THR A 370 23.16 -13.67 44.95
C THR A 370 23.34 -15.04 44.30
N LEU A 371 23.39 -15.09 42.96
CA LEU A 371 23.63 -16.31 42.19
C LEU A 371 24.95 -16.97 42.59
N PRO A 372 24.98 -18.31 42.81
CA PRO A 372 26.23 -19.03 43.06
C PRO A 372 27.25 -18.77 41.96
N ALA A 373 28.48 -18.41 42.36
CA ALA A 373 29.56 -18.04 41.45
C ALA A 373 29.87 -19.14 40.42
N GLU A 374 29.73 -20.41 40.82
CA GLU A 374 29.90 -21.57 39.94
C GLU A 374 28.87 -21.58 38.80
N LEU A 375 27.59 -21.38 39.10
CA LEU A 375 26.52 -21.34 38.09
C LEU A 375 26.70 -20.13 37.15
N ALA A 376 27.05 -18.97 37.71
CA ALA A 376 27.33 -17.78 36.92
C ALA A 376 28.51 -17.98 35.96
N ALA A 377 29.58 -18.65 36.42
CA ALA A 377 30.75 -18.98 35.60
C ALA A 377 30.42 -19.98 34.49
N MET A 378 29.65 -21.04 34.78
CA MET A 378 29.23 -22.05 33.78
C MET A 378 28.46 -21.41 32.62
N VAL A 379 27.50 -20.53 32.93
CA VAL A 379 26.67 -19.88 31.89
C VAL A 379 27.47 -18.85 31.10
N THR A 380 28.22 -17.98 31.78
CA THR A 380 28.94 -16.89 31.11
C THR A 380 30.22 -17.34 30.40
N GLY A 381 30.72 -18.54 30.72
CA GLY A 381 31.86 -19.20 30.09
C GLY A 381 31.48 -20.31 29.10
N SER A 382 30.19 -20.51 28.81
CA SER A 382 29.73 -21.57 27.93
C SER A 382 30.37 -21.51 26.54
N ALA A 383 30.78 -22.67 26.02
CA ALA A 383 31.33 -22.83 24.68
C ALA A 383 30.32 -22.52 23.57
N ASP A 384 29.03 -22.47 23.89
CA ASP A 384 27.97 -22.12 22.95
C ASP A 384 27.77 -20.61 22.80
N LEU A 385 28.46 -19.79 23.60
CA LEU A 385 28.47 -18.33 23.44
C LEU A 385 29.45 -17.90 22.35
N VAL A 386 28.93 -17.29 21.29
CA VAL A 386 29.72 -16.67 20.22
C VAL A 386 29.68 -15.15 20.38
N PRO A 387 30.83 -14.49 20.60
CA PRO A 387 30.88 -13.04 20.72
C PRO A 387 30.59 -12.37 19.38
N MET A 388 29.75 -11.35 19.40
CA MET A 388 29.54 -10.46 18.26
C MET A 388 30.53 -9.28 18.31
N ALA A 389 30.83 -8.73 17.14
CA ALA A 389 31.54 -7.45 17.06
C ALA A 389 30.68 -6.27 17.57
N ALA A 390 29.36 -6.42 17.50
CA ALA A 390 28.39 -5.44 17.97
C ALA A 390 28.43 -5.25 19.49
N LYS A 391 28.22 -4.01 19.93
CA LYS A 391 28.11 -3.61 21.33
C LYS A 391 26.78 -2.91 21.59
N THR A 392 26.31 -2.94 22.82
CA THR A 392 25.19 -2.11 23.28
C THR A 392 25.57 -0.62 23.22
N ALA A 393 24.58 0.28 23.34
CA ALA A 393 24.83 1.72 23.42
C ALA A 393 25.74 2.09 24.62
N GLN A 394 25.70 1.27 25.66
CA GLN A 394 26.52 1.36 26.88
C GLN A 394 27.90 0.68 26.72
N GLY A 395 28.22 0.15 25.54
CA GLY A 395 29.53 -0.43 25.23
C GLY A 395 29.72 -1.90 25.61
N GLU A 396 28.68 -2.57 26.10
CA GLU A 396 28.75 -3.99 26.47
C GLU A 396 28.75 -4.89 25.23
N ARG A 397 29.54 -5.97 25.26
CA ARG A 397 29.64 -6.91 24.13
C ARG A 397 28.39 -7.78 24.03
N LEU A 398 27.84 -7.88 22.82
CA LEU A 398 26.72 -8.77 22.52
C LEU A 398 27.20 -10.18 22.16
N PHE A 399 26.37 -11.16 22.46
CA PHE A 399 26.60 -12.58 22.18
C PHE A 399 25.39 -13.18 21.46
N VAL A 400 25.64 -14.23 20.68
CA VAL A 400 24.64 -15.14 20.12
C VAL A 400 25.04 -16.57 20.46
N THR A 401 24.13 -17.52 20.26
CA THR A 401 24.48 -18.93 20.39
C THR A 401 25.18 -19.45 19.14
N ARG A 402 26.05 -20.46 19.31
CA ARG A 402 26.78 -21.13 18.23
C ARG A 402 25.87 -21.60 17.09
N ALA A 403 24.77 -22.28 17.43
CA ALA A 403 23.78 -22.73 16.46
C ALA A 403 23.22 -21.58 15.59
N LYS A 404 23.00 -20.41 16.20
CA LYS A 404 22.49 -19.23 15.49
C LYS A 404 23.55 -18.56 14.61
N ALA A 405 24.80 -18.52 15.07
CA ALA A 405 25.92 -18.04 14.26
C ALA A 405 26.14 -18.92 13.02
N GLU A 406 26.10 -20.25 13.17
CA GLU A 406 26.21 -21.21 12.08
C GLU A 406 25.06 -21.11 11.08
N GLN A 407 23.83 -20.91 11.57
CA GLN A 407 22.67 -20.65 10.71
C GLN A 407 22.86 -19.38 9.86
N GLY A 408 23.36 -18.29 10.45
CA GLY A 408 23.66 -17.05 9.72
C GLY A 408 24.73 -17.24 8.63
N MET A 409 25.79 -18.01 8.91
CA MET A 409 26.85 -18.30 7.93
C MET A 409 26.36 -19.15 6.75
N ARG A 410 25.49 -20.14 7.00
CA ARG A 410 24.91 -20.98 5.93
C ARG A 410 24.02 -20.15 5.00
N VAL A 411 23.15 -19.33 5.59
CA VAL A 411 22.27 -18.42 4.86
C VAL A 411 23.07 -17.49 3.93
N GLN A 412 24.19 -16.95 4.42
CA GLN A 412 25.08 -16.11 3.63
C GLN A 412 25.78 -16.86 2.47
N ALA A 413 26.18 -18.11 2.68
CA ALA A 413 26.84 -18.94 1.67
C ALA A 413 25.87 -19.40 0.56
N ASP A 414 24.64 -19.72 0.94
CA ASP A 414 23.63 -20.17 0.00
C ASP A 414 23.06 -18.99 -0.82
N ALA A 415 22.91 -17.81 -0.23
CA ALA A 415 22.58 -16.58 -0.96
C ALA A 415 23.64 -16.25 -2.04
N ALA A 416 24.93 -16.39 -1.71
CA ALA A 416 26.01 -16.24 -2.68
C ALA A 416 25.95 -17.29 -3.81
N SER A 417 25.52 -18.52 -3.50
CA SER A 417 25.39 -19.62 -4.47
C SER A 417 24.18 -19.46 -5.39
N LEU A 418 23.06 -18.94 -4.89
CA LEU A 418 21.88 -18.59 -5.70
C LEU A 418 22.14 -17.45 -6.68
N VAL A 419 22.88 -16.43 -6.22
CA VAL A 419 23.33 -15.31 -7.07
C VAL A 419 24.25 -15.83 -8.18
N ALA A 420 25.14 -16.77 -7.87
CA ALA A 420 25.99 -17.42 -8.88
C ALA A 420 25.20 -18.32 -9.87
N ALA A 421 24.12 -18.99 -9.41
CA ALA A 421 23.35 -19.92 -10.24
C ALA A 421 22.36 -19.24 -11.21
N ARG A 422 21.89 -18.03 -10.90
CA ARG A 422 20.95 -17.26 -11.76
C ARG A 422 21.63 -16.36 -12.79
N MET A 423 22.96 -16.23 -12.76
CA MET A 423 23.71 -15.32 -13.65
C MET A 423 24.65 -16.08 -14.60
N ALA A 424 24.41 -15.91 -15.90
CA ALA A 424 25.46 -15.93 -16.92
C ALA A 424 25.06 -14.98 -18.07
N PRO A 425 25.97 -14.16 -18.64
CA PRO A 425 27.22 -13.63 -18.08
C PRO A 425 27.41 -12.12 -18.35
N GLU A 426 27.51 -11.26 -17.32
CA GLU A 426 28.24 -9.97 -17.38
C GLU A 426 28.54 -9.48 -15.95
N LEU A 427 29.34 -10.23 -15.18
CA LEU A 427 29.91 -9.68 -13.95
C LEU A 427 31.43 -9.74 -14.02
N VAL A 428 31.99 -8.56 -14.25
CA VAL A 428 33.39 -8.23 -13.98
C VAL A 428 33.59 -8.32 -12.48
N SER A 429 34.47 -9.22 -12.05
CA SER A 429 35.02 -9.22 -10.69
C SER A 429 35.89 -7.98 -10.51
N VAL A 430 35.53 -7.11 -9.58
CA VAL A 430 36.45 -6.11 -9.03
C VAL A 430 36.85 -6.57 -7.63
N GLY A 431 37.94 -7.33 -7.58
CA GLY A 431 38.72 -7.53 -6.38
C GLY A 431 40.16 -7.14 -6.69
N ASP A 432 40.63 -6.04 -6.13
CA ASP A 432 41.77 -6.09 -5.21
C ASP A 432 42.12 -4.70 -4.66
N ALA A 433 41.86 -4.53 -3.35
CA ALA A 433 42.75 -3.82 -2.45
C ALA A 433 42.51 -4.40 -1.04
N PHE A 434 43.10 -5.56 -0.76
CA PHE A 434 43.95 -5.82 0.39
C PHE A 434 44.49 -7.27 0.28
N GLU A 435 45.75 -7.38 -0.11
CA GLU A 435 46.60 -8.57 0.01
C GLU A 435 46.46 -9.16 1.44
N THR A 436 46.41 -10.47 1.70
CA THR A 436 47.28 -11.53 1.18
C THR A 436 46.60 -12.91 1.12
N GLY A 437 46.69 -13.57 -0.04
CA GLY A 437 47.20 -14.95 -0.13
C GLY A 437 46.21 -16.12 -0.23
N ALA A 438 45.68 -16.39 -1.43
CA ALA A 438 45.74 -17.68 -2.14
C ALA A 438 44.84 -17.63 -3.40
N GLY A 439 45.42 -17.98 -4.54
CA GLY A 439 44.89 -17.73 -5.89
C GLY A 439 43.71 -18.58 -6.37
N PRO A 440 43.35 -18.41 -7.66
CA PRO A 440 42.08 -18.86 -8.24
C PRO A 440 42.15 -20.32 -8.73
N ILE A 441 41.01 -21.00 -8.76
CA ILE A 441 40.81 -22.19 -9.59
C ILE A 441 39.65 -21.90 -10.55
N LEU A 442 39.99 -21.75 -11.83
CA LEU A 442 39.09 -21.86 -12.97
C LEU A 442 38.70 -23.33 -13.16
N VAL A 443 37.42 -23.60 -13.43
CA VAL A 443 36.99 -24.81 -14.14
C VAL A 443 36.03 -24.39 -15.25
N ASP A 444 36.47 -24.61 -16.49
CA ASP A 444 35.73 -24.58 -17.74
C ASP A 444 34.99 -25.93 -17.92
N VAL A 445 33.71 -25.88 -18.31
CA VAL A 445 33.06 -26.95 -19.08
C VAL A 445 31.81 -26.40 -19.80
N GLY A 446 31.87 -26.40 -21.13
CA GLY A 446 30.77 -26.07 -22.05
C GLY A 446 29.65 -27.13 -22.17
N PRO A 447 28.93 -27.21 -23.30
CA PRO A 447 27.53 -26.82 -23.39
C PRO A 447 26.55 -28.01 -23.40
N VAL A 448 25.43 -27.93 -22.67
CA VAL A 448 24.26 -28.80 -22.90
C VAL A 448 22.96 -28.00 -22.69
N VAL A 449 22.52 -27.27 -23.71
CA VAL A 449 21.14 -26.76 -23.81
C VAL A 449 20.59 -27.16 -25.17
N ALA A 450 19.90 -28.30 -25.21
CA ALA A 450 19.00 -28.66 -26.30
C ALA A 450 17.92 -29.67 -25.88
N ALA A 451 18.06 -30.39 -24.76
CA ALA A 451 17.15 -31.50 -24.43
C ALA A 451 16.02 -31.19 -23.42
N ARG A 452 15.95 -29.99 -22.80
CA ARG A 452 15.03 -29.73 -21.67
C ARG A 452 13.82 -28.85 -21.98
N GLU A 453 13.75 -28.20 -23.14
CA GLU A 453 12.61 -27.35 -23.48
C GLU A 453 11.40 -28.11 -24.02
N GLU A 454 11.58 -29.34 -24.51
CA GLU A 454 10.49 -30.14 -25.09
C GLU A 454 9.64 -30.82 -24.00
N GLU A 455 10.26 -31.23 -22.89
CA GLU A 455 9.58 -31.86 -21.74
C GLU A 455 8.67 -30.88 -20.99
N ALA A 456 9.08 -29.63 -20.83
CA ALA A 456 8.29 -28.60 -20.14
C ALA A 456 7.03 -28.19 -20.94
N ARG A 457 7.13 -28.15 -22.27
CA ARG A 457 5.98 -27.83 -23.15
C ARG A 457 4.97 -28.99 -23.19
N ALA A 458 5.44 -30.24 -23.12
CA ALA A 458 4.58 -31.41 -23.07
C ALA A 458 3.80 -31.53 -21.74
N ALA A 459 4.41 -31.14 -20.61
CA ALA A 459 3.77 -31.14 -19.30
C ALA A 459 2.63 -30.11 -19.19
N ALA A 460 2.85 -28.87 -19.68
CA ALA A 460 1.86 -27.80 -19.63
C ALA A 460 0.64 -28.05 -20.56
N ALA A 461 0.83 -28.81 -21.64
CA ALA A 461 -0.26 -29.18 -22.56
C ALA A 461 -1.19 -30.28 -21.99
N ARG A 462 -0.66 -31.18 -21.15
CA ARG A 462 -1.45 -32.22 -20.45
C ARG A 462 -2.35 -31.61 -19.38
N GLU A 463 -1.85 -30.64 -18.62
CA GLU A 463 -2.60 -30.00 -17.53
C GLU A 463 -3.81 -29.19 -18.01
N ARG A 464 -3.73 -28.60 -19.22
CA ARG A 464 -4.84 -27.85 -19.83
C ARG A 464 -5.97 -28.73 -20.37
N ARG A 465 -5.71 -30.01 -20.66
CA ARG A 465 -6.74 -30.93 -21.20
C ARG A 465 -7.63 -31.55 -20.13
N GLU A 466 -7.21 -31.58 -18.87
CA GLU A 466 -7.93 -32.31 -17.79
C GLU A 466 -8.89 -31.45 -16.94
N ARG A 467 -9.00 -30.13 -17.18
CA ARG A 467 -9.95 -29.26 -16.46
C ARG A 467 -11.02 -28.69 -17.38
N GLN A 468 -12.03 -29.52 -17.70
CA GLN A 468 -13.34 -29.01 -18.13
C GLN A 468 -14.30 -29.00 -16.93
N PRO A 469 -15.06 -27.91 -16.70
CA PRO A 469 -16.12 -27.91 -15.71
C PRO A 469 -17.40 -28.57 -16.25
N ALA A 470 -18.11 -29.31 -15.39
CA ALA A 470 -19.44 -29.86 -15.63
C ALA A 470 -20.53 -28.75 -15.65
N PRO A 471 -21.69 -28.97 -16.30
CA PRO A 471 -22.61 -27.89 -16.65
C PRO A 471 -23.42 -27.37 -15.46
N THR A 472 -23.41 -26.05 -15.26
CA THR A 472 -24.20 -25.34 -14.24
C THR A 472 -25.62 -25.04 -14.73
N ARG A 473 -26.63 -25.45 -13.95
CA ARG A 473 -28.03 -25.00 -14.10
C ARG A 473 -28.20 -23.55 -13.59
N GLY A 474 -28.72 -22.69 -14.46
CA GLY A 474 -29.56 -21.52 -14.16
C GLY A 474 -29.01 -20.41 -13.27
N ARG A 475 -28.22 -19.47 -13.82
CA ARG A 475 -28.03 -18.12 -13.24
C ARG A 475 -28.94 -17.11 -13.96
N ARG A 476 -29.64 -16.25 -13.21
CA ARG A 476 -30.25 -15.03 -13.77
C ARG A 476 -29.15 -14.06 -14.20
N PRO A 477 -29.30 -13.32 -15.31
CA PRO A 477 -28.24 -12.49 -15.86
C PRO A 477 -27.96 -11.25 -14.99
N GLN A 478 -26.69 -11.02 -14.67
CA GLN A 478 -26.20 -9.77 -14.08
C GLN A 478 -25.86 -8.78 -15.21
N ILE A 479 -26.15 -7.48 -15.00
CA ILE A 479 -25.77 -6.41 -15.93
C ILE A 479 -24.24 -6.35 -15.99
N SER A 480 -23.68 -6.60 -17.17
CA SER A 480 -22.23 -6.55 -17.38
C SER A 480 -21.74 -5.11 -17.40
N VAL A 481 -20.78 -4.79 -16.52
CA VAL A 481 -20.11 -3.48 -16.49
C VAL A 481 -19.47 -3.16 -17.83
N ASP A 482 -18.86 -4.15 -18.47
CA ASP A 482 -18.21 -4.00 -19.76
C ASP A 482 -19.23 -3.71 -20.87
N ALA A 483 -20.43 -4.30 -20.79
CA ALA A 483 -21.51 -4.02 -21.75
C ALA A 483 -22.02 -2.58 -21.60
N VAL A 484 -22.22 -2.09 -20.37
CA VAL A 484 -22.63 -0.71 -20.10
C VAL A 484 -21.56 0.27 -20.58
N ARG A 485 -20.29 0.01 -20.28
CA ARG A 485 -19.16 0.83 -20.75
C ARG A 485 -19.11 0.88 -22.28
N ALA A 486 -19.26 -0.26 -22.97
CA ALA A 486 -19.25 -0.31 -24.42
C ALA A 486 -20.42 0.44 -25.07
N ALA A 487 -21.61 0.41 -24.46
CA ALA A 487 -22.77 1.13 -24.95
C ALA A 487 -22.66 2.64 -24.71
N LEU A 488 -22.18 3.08 -23.54
CA LEU A 488 -21.87 4.50 -23.31
C LEU A 488 -20.84 5.00 -24.32
N GLN A 489 -19.81 4.20 -24.63
CA GLN A 489 -18.81 4.52 -25.64
C GLN A 489 -19.43 4.80 -27.03
N SER A 490 -20.49 4.04 -27.36
CA SER A 490 -21.18 4.13 -28.65
C SER A 490 -22.01 5.39 -28.81
N ARG A 491 -22.46 5.95 -27.68
CA ARG A 491 -23.32 7.15 -27.59
C ARG A 491 -22.63 8.28 -26.83
N ALA A 492 -21.29 8.29 -26.82
CA ALA A 492 -20.51 9.26 -26.08
C ALA A 492 -20.78 10.71 -26.54
N ASP A 493 -21.12 10.92 -27.81
CA ASP A 493 -21.49 12.22 -28.33
C ASP A 493 -22.86 12.71 -27.85
N GLU A 494 -23.80 11.79 -27.63
CA GLU A 494 -25.09 12.10 -26.98
C GLU A 494 -24.85 12.46 -25.52
N LEU A 495 -24.09 11.62 -24.79
CA LEU A 495 -23.79 11.85 -23.38
C LEU A 495 -23.03 13.18 -23.17
N PHE A 496 -22.12 13.54 -24.08
CA PHE A 496 -21.45 14.84 -24.07
C PHE A 496 -22.43 16.00 -24.21
N ARG A 497 -23.39 15.90 -25.13
CA ARG A 497 -24.36 16.97 -25.37
C ARG A 497 -25.34 17.11 -24.22
N ASP A 498 -25.74 15.99 -23.62
CA ASP A 498 -26.57 15.98 -22.41
C ASP A 498 -25.83 16.61 -21.22
N ALA A 499 -24.53 16.34 -21.10
CA ALA A 499 -23.71 16.85 -20.00
C ALA A 499 -23.32 18.33 -20.16
N PHE A 500 -22.91 18.72 -21.37
CA PHE A 500 -22.14 19.95 -21.61
C PHE A 500 -22.69 20.80 -22.76
N GLY A 501 -23.73 20.34 -23.47
CA GLY A 501 -24.31 21.04 -24.61
C GLY A 501 -23.52 20.87 -25.92
N GLN A 502 -23.72 21.80 -26.85
CA GLN A 502 -23.13 21.68 -28.20
C GLN A 502 -21.62 21.89 -28.18
N PRO A 503 -20.85 21.12 -28.99
CA PRO A 503 -19.42 21.35 -29.12
C PRO A 503 -19.11 22.54 -30.03
N VAL A 504 -17.97 23.20 -29.81
CA VAL A 504 -17.48 24.29 -30.68
C VAL A 504 -17.21 23.80 -32.11
N ARG A 505 -16.63 22.59 -32.25
CA ARG A 505 -16.34 21.95 -33.54
C ARG A 505 -16.82 20.50 -33.56
N PRO A 506 -18.07 20.25 -34.00
CA PRO A 506 -18.57 18.89 -34.22
C PRO A 506 -17.67 18.17 -35.24
N GLY A 507 -17.12 17.02 -34.86
CA GLY A 507 -16.23 16.22 -35.71
C GLY A 507 -14.73 16.34 -35.42
N ALA A 508 -14.31 17.25 -34.54
CA ALA A 508 -12.92 17.26 -34.05
C ALA A 508 -12.60 16.02 -33.20
N ALA A 509 -11.31 15.68 -33.08
CA ALA A 509 -10.84 14.56 -32.24
C ALA A 509 -11.10 14.80 -30.74
N GLU A 510 -11.07 16.07 -30.32
CA GLU A 510 -11.47 16.53 -28.99
C GLU A 510 -12.63 17.51 -29.17
N TRP A 511 -13.72 17.30 -28.44
CA TRP A 511 -14.83 18.23 -28.39
C TRP A 511 -14.69 19.14 -27.17
N ARG A 512 -14.90 20.44 -27.38
CA ARG A 512 -14.96 21.46 -26.33
C ARG A 512 -16.36 22.02 -26.25
N ALA A 513 -16.89 22.17 -25.04
CA ALA A 513 -18.25 22.65 -24.84
C ALA A 513 -18.36 24.13 -25.24
N LYS A 514 -19.38 24.47 -26.02
CA LYS A 514 -19.58 25.85 -26.50
C LYS A 514 -19.94 26.83 -25.38
N ALA A 515 -20.58 26.35 -24.32
CA ALA A 515 -20.92 27.16 -23.14
C ALA A 515 -19.73 27.37 -22.18
N ASN A 516 -18.75 26.48 -22.21
CA ASN A 516 -17.52 26.56 -21.41
C ASN A 516 -16.39 25.82 -22.12
N GLU A 517 -15.54 26.55 -22.85
CA GLU A 517 -14.44 25.95 -23.63
C GLU A 517 -13.33 25.32 -22.77
N GLY A 518 -13.38 25.53 -21.45
CA GLY A 518 -12.58 24.82 -20.45
C GLY A 518 -12.97 23.36 -20.27
N ILE A 519 -14.17 22.95 -20.70
CA ILE A 519 -14.62 21.55 -20.67
C ILE A 519 -14.29 20.88 -22.01
N ALA A 520 -13.49 19.82 -21.95
CA ALA A 520 -13.07 19.06 -23.11
C ALA A 520 -13.31 17.55 -22.92
N MET A 521 -13.68 16.84 -23.99
CA MET A 521 -13.76 15.38 -24.03
C MET A 521 -13.15 14.82 -25.30
N GLN A 522 -12.35 13.77 -25.15
CA GLN A 522 -11.81 13.04 -26.29
C GLN A 522 -12.92 12.26 -26.99
N MET A 523 -13.05 12.45 -28.30
CA MET A 523 -14.07 11.81 -29.13
C MET A 523 -13.49 10.73 -30.03
N ARG A 524 -12.16 10.59 -30.07
CA ARG A 524 -11.44 9.63 -30.92
C ARG A 524 -10.29 8.97 -30.16
N GLY A 525 -9.80 7.85 -30.69
CA GLY A 525 -8.69 7.08 -30.14
C GLY A 525 -9.02 6.32 -28.85
N GLU A 526 -8.00 5.73 -28.24
CA GLU A 526 -8.12 4.88 -27.03
C GLU A 526 -8.68 5.64 -25.82
N LYS A 527 -8.52 6.97 -25.80
CA LYS A 527 -8.99 7.85 -24.72
C LYS A 527 -10.41 8.40 -24.94
N ARG A 528 -11.15 7.93 -25.96
CA ARG A 528 -12.52 8.40 -26.22
C ARG A 528 -13.35 8.32 -24.93
N GLY A 529 -14.11 9.37 -24.65
CA GLY A 529 -14.96 9.47 -23.46
C GLY A 529 -14.25 9.94 -22.18
N LEU A 530 -12.93 10.11 -22.20
CA LEU A 530 -12.22 10.80 -21.12
C LEU A 530 -12.46 12.31 -21.23
N TRP A 531 -13.01 12.90 -20.19
CA TRP A 531 -13.35 14.31 -20.14
C TRP A 531 -12.65 15.04 -18.99
N ARG A 532 -12.51 16.36 -19.13
CA ARG A 532 -11.87 17.22 -18.14
C ARG A 532 -12.43 18.65 -18.21
N ASP A 533 -12.67 19.24 -17.05
CA ASP A 533 -12.93 20.67 -16.88
C ASP A 533 -11.64 21.33 -16.38
N HIS A 534 -10.96 22.05 -17.27
CA HIS A 534 -9.72 22.75 -16.97
C HIS A 534 -9.90 23.99 -16.08
N THR A 535 -11.13 24.46 -15.92
CA THR A 535 -11.47 25.61 -15.08
C THR A 535 -11.71 25.16 -13.63
N ALA A 536 -12.40 24.03 -13.44
CA ALA A 536 -12.71 23.47 -12.12
C ALA A 536 -11.66 22.45 -11.61
N GLY A 537 -10.80 21.92 -12.48
CA GLY A 537 -9.82 20.89 -12.14
C GLY A 537 -10.41 19.47 -12.05
N GLU A 538 -11.64 19.28 -12.54
CA GLU A 538 -12.40 18.03 -12.45
C GLU A 538 -12.28 17.21 -13.75
N GLY A 539 -12.57 15.90 -13.69
CA GLY A 539 -12.60 15.04 -14.87
C GLY A 539 -12.77 13.56 -14.53
N GLY A 540 -13.04 12.74 -15.54
CA GLY A 540 -13.30 11.31 -15.35
C GLY A 540 -13.60 10.58 -16.66
N ASP A 541 -14.03 9.32 -16.54
CA ASP A 541 -14.48 8.52 -17.69
C ASP A 541 -15.99 8.70 -17.96
N LEU A 542 -16.55 7.93 -18.89
CA LEU A 542 -17.98 8.01 -19.23
C LEU A 542 -18.91 7.54 -18.10
N LEU A 543 -18.44 6.69 -17.16
CA LEU A 543 -19.23 6.32 -15.98
C LEU A 543 -19.20 7.43 -14.94
N ASP A 544 -18.08 8.12 -14.76
CA ASP A 544 -18.04 9.33 -13.92
C ASP A 544 -18.91 10.45 -14.53
N LEU A 545 -18.92 10.57 -15.87
CA LEU A 545 -19.83 11.50 -16.56
C LEU A 545 -21.30 11.11 -16.35
N ALA A 546 -21.63 9.83 -16.49
CA ALA A 546 -22.96 9.30 -16.23
C ALA A 546 -23.38 9.49 -14.76
N ALA A 547 -22.47 9.32 -13.80
CA ALA A 547 -22.73 9.56 -12.38
C ALA A 547 -23.16 11.02 -12.14
N ARG A 548 -22.50 11.97 -12.80
CA ARG A 548 -22.83 13.39 -12.71
C ARG A 548 -24.18 13.72 -13.34
N VAL A 549 -24.37 13.29 -14.59
CA VAL A 549 -25.52 13.72 -15.41
C VAL A 549 -26.79 12.94 -15.05
N LEU A 550 -26.67 11.64 -14.77
CA LEU A 550 -27.81 10.76 -14.55
C LEU A 550 -28.13 10.56 -13.06
N CYS A 551 -27.13 10.66 -12.17
CA CYS A 551 -27.32 10.36 -10.75
C CYS A 551 -27.12 11.57 -9.82
N GLY A 552 -26.58 12.69 -10.31
CA GLY A 552 -26.25 13.86 -9.49
C GLY A 552 -25.12 13.58 -8.50
N LEU A 553 -24.16 12.74 -8.86
CA LEU A 553 -23.03 12.33 -8.02
C LEU A 553 -21.71 12.85 -8.58
N ASP A 554 -20.75 13.12 -7.69
CA ASP A 554 -19.43 13.64 -8.08
C ASP A 554 -18.53 12.57 -8.74
N SER A 555 -18.77 11.28 -8.45
CA SER A 555 -18.05 10.15 -9.06
C SER A 555 -18.90 8.89 -9.10
N ALA A 556 -18.59 8.00 -10.05
CA ALA A 556 -19.19 6.68 -10.14
C ALA A 556 -18.96 5.82 -8.87
N LYS A 557 -17.89 6.07 -8.11
CA LYS A 557 -17.57 5.30 -6.89
C LYS A 557 -18.50 5.58 -5.72
N SER A 558 -19.18 6.73 -5.70
CA SER A 558 -20.04 7.14 -4.60
C SER A 558 -21.29 6.26 -4.46
N ASP A 559 -21.81 5.74 -5.57
CA ASP A 559 -22.91 4.77 -5.61
C ASP A 559 -22.85 3.97 -6.92
N PHE A 560 -21.81 3.16 -7.06
CA PHE A 560 -21.53 2.42 -8.29
C PHE A 560 -22.71 1.54 -8.77
N PRO A 561 -23.47 0.84 -7.89
CA PRO A 561 -24.64 0.07 -8.31
C PRO A 561 -25.78 0.92 -8.89
N ARG A 562 -26.00 2.13 -8.36
CA ARG A 562 -27.00 3.07 -8.92
C ARG A 562 -26.53 3.61 -10.26
N VAL A 563 -25.28 4.09 -10.32
CA VAL A 563 -24.68 4.63 -11.56
C VAL A 563 -24.71 3.60 -12.68
N LEU A 564 -24.36 2.35 -12.39
CA LEU A 564 -24.37 1.28 -13.40
C LEU A 564 -25.79 0.99 -13.92
N ARG A 565 -26.81 1.09 -13.07
CA ARG A 565 -28.21 0.85 -13.44
C ARG A 565 -28.79 1.98 -14.27
N GLU A 566 -28.58 3.23 -13.84
CA GLU A 566 -29.02 4.42 -14.58
C GLU A 566 -28.30 4.54 -15.92
N ALA A 567 -26.99 4.27 -15.95
CA ALA A 567 -26.22 4.22 -17.18
C ALA A 567 -26.69 3.10 -18.13
N ALA A 568 -27.02 1.92 -17.60
CA ALA A 568 -27.60 0.83 -18.40
C ALA A 568 -28.96 1.22 -18.99
N GLY A 569 -29.83 1.85 -18.18
CA GLY A 569 -31.12 2.36 -18.62
C GLY A 569 -31.00 3.44 -19.69
N TRP A 570 -30.14 4.44 -19.47
CA TRP A 570 -29.87 5.50 -20.44
C TRP A 570 -29.28 4.97 -21.74
N ALA A 571 -28.39 3.97 -21.65
CA ALA A 571 -27.79 3.30 -22.80
C ALA A 571 -28.73 2.32 -23.53
N GLY A 572 -29.92 2.04 -22.97
CA GLY A 572 -30.90 1.12 -23.56
C GLY A 572 -30.56 -0.36 -23.39
N ILE A 573 -29.75 -0.74 -22.40
CA ILE A 573 -29.40 -2.13 -22.11
C ILE A 573 -30.43 -2.74 -21.14
N SER A 574 -31.20 -3.71 -21.63
CA SER A 574 -32.02 -4.58 -20.76
C SER A 574 -31.15 -5.69 -20.13
N PRO A 575 -31.40 -6.14 -18.88
CA PRO A 575 -30.65 -7.22 -18.24
C PRO A 575 -30.62 -8.54 -19.03
N SER A 576 -31.54 -8.73 -19.99
CA SER A 576 -31.63 -9.90 -20.88
C SER A 576 -30.85 -9.78 -22.20
N ASP A 577 -30.42 -8.58 -22.59
CA ASP A 577 -29.99 -8.27 -23.97
C ASP A 577 -28.50 -7.89 -24.06
N ALA A 578 -27.68 -8.29 -23.10
CA ALA A 578 -26.24 -8.06 -23.17
C ALA A 578 -25.68 -8.72 -24.45
N PRO A 579 -25.08 -7.96 -25.38
CA PRO A 579 -24.58 -8.53 -26.63
C PRO A 579 -23.56 -9.62 -26.33
N HIS A 580 -23.66 -10.74 -27.06
CA HIS A 580 -22.76 -11.89 -26.91
C HIS A 580 -21.29 -11.40 -26.98
N PRO A 581 -20.36 -11.96 -26.17
CA PRO A 581 -18.94 -11.55 -26.18
C PRO A 581 -18.32 -11.47 -27.58
N ASP A 582 -18.72 -12.36 -28.49
CA ASP A 582 -18.27 -12.35 -29.89
C ASP A 582 -18.75 -11.12 -30.67
N ARG A 583 -19.96 -10.65 -30.42
CA ARG A 583 -20.50 -9.43 -31.04
C ARG A 583 -19.81 -8.17 -30.51
N ILE A 584 -19.45 -8.17 -29.23
CA ILE A 584 -18.63 -7.11 -28.62
C ILE A 584 -17.23 -7.08 -29.26
N ALA A 585 -16.62 -8.24 -29.49
CA ALA A 585 -15.32 -8.34 -30.16
C ALA A 585 -15.39 -7.90 -31.64
N GLU A 586 -16.49 -8.18 -32.34
CA GLU A 586 -16.71 -7.77 -33.73
C GLU A 586 -16.88 -6.25 -33.85
N ILE A 587 -17.73 -5.64 -33.01
CA ILE A 587 -17.90 -4.17 -32.95
C ILE A 587 -16.57 -3.48 -32.62
N ARG A 588 -15.75 -4.07 -31.73
CA ARG A 588 -14.42 -3.56 -31.43
C ARG A 588 -13.52 -3.59 -32.67
N LYS A 589 -13.47 -4.70 -33.41
CA LYS A 589 -12.67 -4.83 -34.64
C LYS A 589 -13.13 -3.87 -35.75
N GLU A 590 -14.44 -3.69 -35.93
CA GLU A 590 -14.98 -2.73 -36.91
C GLU A 590 -14.56 -1.29 -36.58
N ARG A 591 -14.58 -0.93 -35.30
CA ARG A 591 -14.15 0.40 -34.83
C ARG A 591 -12.65 0.60 -34.94
N GLU A 592 -11.84 -0.42 -34.61
CA GLU A 592 -10.39 -0.40 -34.81
C GLU A 592 -10.04 -0.18 -36.28
N ARG A 593 -10.76 -0.84 -37.20
CA ARG A 593 -10.61 -0.63 -38.65
C ARG A 593 -11.03 0.77 -39.11
N ALA A 594 -12.14 1.29 -38.60
CA ALA A 594 -12.61 2.65 -38.92
C ALA A 594 -11.62 3.72 -38.42
N ALA A 595 -11.13 3.58 -37.18
CA ALA A 595 -10.14 4.47 -36.60
C ALA A 595 -8.79 4.41 -37.33
N ALA A 596 -8.34 3.22 -37.74
CA ALA A 596 -7.14 3.06 -38.55
C ALA A 596 -7.27 3.74 -39.93
N THR A 597 -8.43 3.61 -40.57
CA THR A 597 -8.71 4.23 -41.87
C THR A 597 -8.70 5.76 -41.77
N GLU A 598 -9.31 6.32 -40.72
CA GLU A 598 -9.33 7.76 -40.51
C GLU A 598 -7.94 8.30 -40.13
N GLY A 599 -7.18 7.58 -39.30
CA GLY A 599 -5.79 7.91 -38.97
C GLY A 599 -4.87 7.93 -40.18
N ALA A 600 -5.06 7.01 -41.13
CA ALA A 600 -4.31 7.01 -42.40
C ALA A 600 -4.59 8.26 -43.25
N ARG A 601 -5.86 8.67 -43.36
CA ARG A 601 -6.26 9.90 -44.07
C ARG A 601 -5.70 11.17 -43.40
N ASP A 602 -5.64 11.21 -42.08
CA ASP A 602 -5.02 12.32 -41.35
C ASP A 602 -3.51 12.40 -41.57
N ALA A 603 -2.82 11.26 -41.60
CA ALA A 603 -1.39 11.19 -41.89
C ALA A 603 -1.09 11.68 -43.33
N GLU A 604 -1.91 11.28 -44.31
CA GLU A 604 -1.80 11.73 -45.70
C GLU A 604 -1.98 13.25 -45.83
N ARG A 605 -3.01 13.82 -45.18
CA ARG A 605 -3.23 15.29 -45.17
C ARG A 605 -2.05 16.04 -44.55
N ARG A 606 -1.48 15.54 -43.46
CA ARG A 606 -0.30 16.13 -42.82
C ARG A 606 0.94 16.06 -43.72
N ALA A 607 1.15 14.95 -44.41
CA ALA A 607 2.26 14.79 -45.35
C ALA A 607 2.14 15.75 -46.55
N ALA A 608 0.94 15.91 -47.10
CA ALA A 608 0.68 16.86 -48.18
C ALA A 608 0.98 18.31 -47.75
N LEU A 609 0.56 18.71 -46.55
CA LEU A 609 0.86 20.03 -45.98
C LEU A 609 2.36 20.26 -45.83
N VAL A 610 3.11 19.26 -45.35
CA VAL A 610 4.57 19.35 -45.20
C VAL A 610 5.25 19.54 -46.55
N ALA A 611 4.81 18.80 -47.58
CA ALA A 611 5.33 18.95 -48.94
C ALA A 611 5.06 20.35 -49.52
N GLU A 612 3.86 20.89 -49.28
CA GLU A 612 3.47 22.24 -49.75
C GLU A 612 4.30 23.33 -49.06
N ILE A 613 4.56 23.22 -47.76
CA ILE A 613 5.46 24.13 -47.03
C ILE A 613 6.88 24.01 -47.58
N ALA A 614 7.38 22.78 -47.77
CA ALA A 614 8.74 22.55 -48.26
C ALA A 614 8.94 23.13 -49.67
N ALA A 615 7.93 23.08 -50.53
CA ALA A 615 7.98 23.66 -51.88
C ALA A 615 8.02 25.20 -51.89
N ARG A 616 7.51 25.86 -50.84
CA ARG A 616 7.48 27.32 -50.70
C ARG A 616 8.61 27.89 -49.84
N ALA A 617 9.24 27.04 -49.03
CA ALA A 617 10.31 27.45 -48.14
C ALA A 617 11.62 27.67 -48.91
N VAL A 618 12.36 28.70 -48.54
CA VAL A 618 13.64 29.09 -49.14
C VAL A 618 14.77 29.07 -48.09
N PRO A 619 16.05 29.08 -48.50
CA PRO A 619 17.16 29.17 -47.54
C PRO A 619 17.05 30.40 -46.63
N VAL A 620 17.54 30.28 -45.39
CA VAL A 620 17.45 31.36 -44.39
C VAL A 620 18.34 32.56 -44.72
N ALA A 621 19.52 32.32 -45.31
CA ALA A 621 20.49 33.37 -45.60
C ALA A 621 19.90 34.47 -46.50
N GLY A 622 20.05 35.73 -46.11
CA GLY A 622 19.53 36.88 -46.86
C GLY A 622 18.02 37.12 -46.69
N THR A 623 17.36 36.44 -45.75
CA THR A 623 15.92 36.61 -45.48
C THR A 623 15.68 37.25 -44.10
N PRO A 624 14.47 37.74 -43.80
CA PRO A 624 14.11 38.24 -42.46
C PRO A 624 14.36 37.21 -41.34
N ALA A 625 14.32 35.91 -41.64
CA ALA A 625 14.65 34.88 -40.66
C ALA A 625 16.14 34.89 -40.24
N ALA A 626 17.05 35.33 -41.11
CA ALA A 626 18.45 35.53 -40.71
C ALA A 626 18.59 36.73 -39.75
N ILE A 627 17.83 37.81 -39.97
CA ILE A 627 17.78 38.97 -39.07
C ILE A 627 17.23 38.55 -37.71
N TYR A 628 16.14 37.77 -37.69
CA TYR A 628 15.58 37.20 -36.48
C TYR A 628 16.61 36.41 -35.68
N LEU A 629 17.32 35.46 -36.33
CA LEU A 629 18.35 34.65 -35.68
C LEU A 629 19.49 35.51 -35.13
N ALA A 630 19.97 36.48 -35.91
CA ALA A 630 21.00 37.42 -35.47
C ALA A 630 20.55 38.24 -34.25
N GLY A 631 19.28 38.68 -34.21
CA GLY A 631 18.68 39.35 -33.05
C GLY A 631 18.61 38.47 -31.80
N ARG A 632 18.65 37.14 -31.96
CA ARG A 632 18.71 36.16 -30.86
C ARG A 632 20.14 35.70 -30.53
N GLY A 633 21.16 36.38 -31.09
CA GLY A 633 22.58 36.05 -30.89
C GLY A 633 23.06 34.83 -31.71
N LEU A 634 22.25 34.34 -32.64
CA LEU A 634 22.55 33.16 -33.48
C LEU A 634 23.09 33.63 -34.84
N THR A 635 24.41 33.64 -34.98
CA THR A 635 25.06 34.23 -36.17
C THR A 635 25.43 33.19 -37.22
N ALA A 636 25.75 31.95 -36.81
CA ALA A 636 25.90 30.85 -37.75
C ALA A 636 24.57 30.15 -38.04
N ILE A 637 24.34 29.82 -39.31
CA ILE A 637 23.14 29.13 -39.78
C ILE A 637 23.52 27.67 -40.12
N PRO A 638 22.89 26.66 -39.50
CA PRO A 638 23.08 25.27 -39.89
C PRO A 638 22.74 25.04 -41.36
N LYS A 639 23.50 24.17 -42.03
CA LYS A 639 23.27 23.82 -43.44
C LYS A 639 21.91 23.19 -43.70
N GLU A 640 21.35 22.55 -42.68
CA GLU A 640 20.07 21.83 -42.74
C GLU A 640 19.25 22.08 -41.46
N GLY A 641 17.95 21.84 -41.55
CA GLY A 641 17.03 21.91 -40.41
C GLY A 641 16.26 23.22 -40.29
N LEU A 642 16.70 24.29 -40.97
CA LEU A 642 16.02 25.58 -41.01
C LEU A 642 15.65 26.00 -42.43
N ALA A 643 14.55 26.74 -42.58
CA ALA A 643 14.20 27.43 -43.81
C ALA A 643 13.40 28.70 -43.48
N TYR A 644 13.30 29.63 -44.43
CA TYR A 644 12.39 30.76 -44.35
C TYR A 644 11.15 30.45 -45.19
N LEU A 645 9.96 30.60 -44.61
CA LEU A 645 8.71 30.59 -45.34
C LEU A 645 8.20 32.02 -45.44
N PRO A 646 8.17 32.62 -46.66
CA PRO A 646 7.55 33.93 -46.87
C PRO A 646 6.03 33.88 -46.61
N PRO A 647 5.38 35.04 -46.40
CA PRO A 647 3.92 35.14 -46.34
C PRO A 647 3.27 34.33 -47.46
N SER A 648 2.46 33.35 -47.08
CA SER A 648 1.86 32.37 -48.00
C SER A 648 0.36 32.25 -47.78
N PRO A 649 -0.44 33.29 -48.09
CA PRO A 649 -1.90 33.25 -47.98
C PRO A 649 -2.50 32.02 -48.67
N GLY A 650 -3.48 31.39 -48.02
CA GLY A 650 -4.16 30.20 -48.54
C GLY A 650 -3.48 28.85 -48.21
N LEU A 651 -2.27 28.88 -47.64
CA LEU A 651 -1.65 27.67 -47.08
C LEU A 651 -2.45 27.19 -45.85
N GLY A 652 -2.64 25.87 -45.71
CA GLY A 652 -3.41 25.23 -44.61
C GLY A 652 -2.72 25.26 -43.24
N VAL A 653 -2.10 26.36 -42.87
CA VAL A 653 -1.38 26.59 -41.61
C VAL A 653 -2.02 27.74 -40.82
N ARG A 654 -1.69 27.84 -39.52
CA ARG A 654 -2.08 28.99 -38.71
C ARG A 654 -1.28 30.23 -39.12
N SER A 655 -1.93 31.39 -39.24
CA SER A 655 -1.31 32.66 -39.66
C SER A 655 -0.53 32.53 -40.98
N PRO A 656 -1.18 32.14 -42.10
CA PRO A 656 -0.51 31.95 -43.39
C PRO A 656 0.05 33.25 -43.98
N GLU A 657 -0.56 34.39 -43.64
CA GLU A 657 -0.11 35.74 -43.96
C GLU A 657 1.18 36.18 -43.25
N ALA A 658 1.60 35.49 -42.18
CA ALA A 658 2.84 35.81 -41.48
C ALA A 658 4.05 35.11 -42.13
N ALA A 659 5.15 35.85 -42.27
CA ALA A 659 6.44 35.25 -42.56
C ALA A 659 6.90 34.38 -41.38
N SER A 660 7.76 33.38 -41.63
CA SER A 660 8.22 32.53 -40.54
C SER A 660 9.60 31.90 -40.77
N LEU A 661 10.36 31.76 -39.70
CA LEU A 661 11.45 30.79 -39.63
C LEU A 661 10.82 29.41 -39.42
N VAL A 662 11.02 28.50 -40.37
CA VAL A 662 10.60 27.10 -40.31
C VAL A 662 11.72 26.28 -39.70
N VAL A 663 11.38 25.52 -38.66
CA VAL A 663 12.25 24.53 -38.03
C VAL A 663 11.73 23.14 -38.36
N TRP A 664 12.48 22.37 -39.14
CA TRP A 664 12.04 21.10 -39.69
C TRP A 664 12.23 19.93 -38.71
N ALA A 665 11.16 19.18 -38.45
CA ALA A 665 11.17 17.92 -37.73
C ALA A 665 11.55 16.76 -38.68
N ARG A 666 12.63 16.03 -38.36
CA ARG A 666 13.16 14.94 -39.20
C ARG A 666 13.22 13.62 -38.45
N ASP A 667 12.74 12.56 -39.10
CA ASP A 667 12.84 11.21 -38.56
C ASP A 667 14.27 10.64 -38.70
N GLY A 668 14.49 9.41 -38.22
CA GLY A 668 15.81 8.76 -38.27
C GLY A 668 16.35 8.53 -39.68
N SER A 669 15.51 8.62 -40.72
CA SER A 669 15.93 8.54 -42.14
C SER A 669 16.31 9.91 -42.73
N GLY A 670 16.13 10.99 -41.98
CA GLY A 670 16.30 12.36 -42.47
C GLY A 670 15.07 12.93 -43.19
N THR A 671 13.98 12.16 -43.30
CA THR A 671 12.75 12.59 -43.96
C THR A 671 12.03 13.62 -43.09
N VAL A 672 11.60 14.73 -43.70
CA VAL A 672 10.80 15.77 -43.03
C VAL A 672 9.39 15.25 -42.78
N ARG A 673 8.94 15.26 -41.52
CA ARG A 673 7.59 14.84 -41.13
C ARG A 673 6.70 15.98 -40.64
N GLY A 674 7.29 17.13 -40.33
CA GLY A 674 6.60 18.27 -39.75
C GLY A 674 7.57 19.38 -39.38
N GLY A 675 7.15 20.26 -38.49
CA GLY A 675 8.02 21.28 -37.92
C GLY A 675 7.27 22.30 -37.07
N GLN A 676 8.01 23.31 -36.61
CA GLN A 676 7.46 24.52 -36.02
C GLN A 676 7.76 25.72 -36.92
N ARG A 677 6.79 26.65 -36.98
CA ARG A 677 6.98 27.96 -37.59
C ARG A 677 7.13 28.97 -36.47
N ILE A 678 8.25 29.67 -36.42
CA ILE A 678 8.43 30.84 -35.55
C ILE A 678 8.00 32.05 -36.38
N LEU A 679 6.87 32.66 -36.01
CA LEU A 679 6.27 33.76 -36.76
C LEU A 679 7.10 35.03 -36.57
N ILE A 680 7.47 35.66 -37.69
CA ILE A 680 8.31 36.86 -37.74
C ILE A 680 7.75 37.87 -38.75
N ASP A 681 8.03 39.14 -38.53
CA ASP A 681 7.67 40.19 -39.46
C ASP A 681 8.70 40.22 -40.59
N THR A 682 8.37 40.95 -41.64
CA THR A 682 9.20 41.21 -42.81
C THR A 682 10.50 41.95 -42.49
N ASP A 683 10.59 42.62 -41.33
CA ASP A 683 11.83 43.20 -40.81
C ASP A 683 12.65 42.25 -39.92
N GLY A 684 12.15 41.03 -39.69
CA GLY A 684 12.79 40.00 -38.87
C GLY A 684 12.46 40.08 -37.37
N THR A 685 11.60 41.01 -36.94
CA THR A 685 11.14 41.06 -35.55
C THR A 685 10.15 39.92 -35.25
N PRO A 686 10.12 39.38 -34.01
CA PRO A 686 9.12 38.38 -33.64
C PRO A 686 7.70 38.96 -33.64
N LEU A 687 6.72 38.21 -34.17
CA LEU A 687 5.32 38.63 -34.09
C LEU A 687 4.77 38.46 -32.67
N ASP A 688 4.11 39.50 -32.16
CA ASP A 688 3.34 39.46 -30.92
C ASP A 688 1.96 38.86 -31.17
N THR A 689 1.81 37.56 -30.87
CA THR A 689 0.60 36.77 -31.13
C THR A 689 0.40 35.72 -30.04
N ASP A 690 -0.85 35.30 -29.81
CA ASP A 690 -1.21 34.29 -28.81
C ASP A 690 -0.45 32.95 -28.99
N VAL A 691 -0.11 32.59 -30.23
CA VAL A 691 0.73 31.42 -30.53
C VAL A 691 1.81 31.79 -31.53
N ARG A 692 2.96 32.18 -31.00
CA ARG A 692 4.16 32.57 -31.75
C ARG A 692 4.87 31.42 -32.49
N LYS A 693 4.73 30.17 -32.00
CA LYS A 693 5.44 28.99 -32.51
C LYS A 693 4.50 27.86 -32.99
N PRO A 694 3.57 28.08 -33.94
CA PRO A 694 2.65 27.04 -34.39
C PRO A 694 3.36 25.84 -35.02
N ALA A 695 2.95 24.64 -34.61
CA ALA A 695 3.40 23.38 -35.19
C ALA A 695 2.60 23.00 -36.44
N PHE A 696 3.21 22.20 -37.31
CA PHE A 696 2.55 21.59 -38.47
C PHE A 696 3.10 20.16 -38.71
N GLY A 697 2.34 19.34 -39.44
CA GLY A 697 2.72 17.96 -39.71
C GLY A 697 2.78 17.08 -38.45
N ALA A 698 3.70 16.12 -38.43
CA ALA A 698 3.98 15.24 -37.30
C ALA A 698 5.32 15.59 -36.64
N ILE A 699 5.25 16.14 -35.43
CA ILE A 699 6.42 16.56 -34.64
C ILE A 699 6.63 15.75 -33.36
N SER A 700 5.60 15.03 -32.89
CA SER A 700 5.73 14.19 -31.69
C SER A 700 6.63 12.99 -32.01
N GLY A 701 7.68 12.80 -31.20
CA GLY A 701 8.71 11.79 -31.43
C GLY A 701 9.61 12.04 -32.65
N VAL A 702 9.50 13.21 -33.27
CA VAL A 702 10.29 13.59 -34.44
C VAL A 702 10.94 14.94 -34.15
N PRO A 703 12.19 14.98 -33.64
CA PRO A 703 12.84 16.23 -33.26
C PRO A 703 13.31 17.02 -34.50
N ALA A 704 13.54 18.32 -34.33
CA ALA A 704 14.44 19.04 -35.24
C ALA A 704 15.86 18.57 -34.99
N ARG A 705 16.64 18.36 -36.06
CA ARG A 705 18.00 17.86 -35.97
C ARG A 705 18.94 18.85 -36.66
N PHE A 706 19.95 19.31 -35.93
CA PHE A 706 21.01 20.18 -36.44
C PHE A 706 22.33 19.40 -36.41
N PRO A 707 22.92 19.07 -37.57
CA PRO A 707 24.12 18.25 -37.65
C PRO A 707 25.31 18.96 -37.02
N ALA A 708 26.24 18.19 -36.45
CA ALA A 708 27.51 18.72 -35.96
C ALA A 708 28.29 19.44 -37.09
N ARG A 709 29.13 20.41 -36.71
CA ARG A 709 29.90 21.21 -37.69
C ARG A 709 30.92 20.38 -38.47
N ASP A 710 31.46 19.33 -37.85
CA ASP A 710 32.43 18.42 -38.44
C ASP A 710 32.29 16.98 -37.92
N GLU A 711 33.03 16.06 -38.54
CA GLU A 711 32.97 14.63 -38.25
C GLU A 711 33.55 14.27 -36.86
N ALA A 712 34.47 15.08 -36.32
CA ALA A 712 35.01 14.85 -34.98
C ALA A 712 33.93 15.14 -33.92
N LEU A 713 33.22 16.26 -34.07
CA LEU A 713 32.10 16.65 -33.21
C LEU A 713 30.87 15.76 -33.39
N ALA A 714 30.67 15.17 -34.58
CA ALA A 714 29.60 14.22 -34.84
C ALA A 714 29.69 12.95 -33.98
N LYS A 715 30.90 12.56 -33.55
CA LYS A 715 31.14 11.44 -32.62
C LYS A 715 31.00 11.85 -31.14
N GLY A 716 30.91 13.14 -30.86
CA GLY A 716 30.74 13.71 -29.53
C GLY A 716 29.31 13.56 -28.98
N PRO A 717 29.05 14.11 -27.78
CA PRO A 717 27.72 14.04 -27.17
C PRO A 717 26.64 14.69 -28.03
N LEU A 718 25.42 14.18 -27.93
CA LEU A 718 24.24 14.78 -28.55
C LEU A 718 23.55 15.72 -27.55
N VAL A 719 23.37 16.99 -27.90
CA VAL A 719 22.60 17.93 -27.07
C VAL A 719 21.14 17.93 -27.48
N ILE A 720 20.20 17.79 -26.56
CA ILE A 720 18.76 17.84 -26.83
C ILE A 720 18.16 18.96 -25.99
N ALA A 721 17.61 19.98 -26.63
CA ALA A 721 16.99 21.12 -25.96
C ALA A 721 15.47 21.14 -26.14
N GLU A 722 14.78 21.78 -25.19
CA GLU A 722 13.33 21.91 -25.20
C GLU A 722 12.83 22.64 -26.46
N GLY A 723 13.38 23.83 -26.70
CA GLY A 723 13.03 24.71 -27.81
C GLY A 723 14.12 24.78 -28.90
N PRO A 724 13.73 25.19 -30.12
CA PRO A 724 14.66 25.32 -31.25
C PRO A 724 15.73 26.40 -31.05
N GLU A 725 15.40 27.49 -30.37
CA GLU A 725 16.36 28.58 -30.10
C GLU A 725 17.45 28.14 -29.12
N SER A 726 17.09 27.37 -28.09
CA SER A 726 18.04 26.77 -27.16
C SER A 726 18.93 25.71 -27.83
N ALA A 727 18.36 24.86 -28.70
CA ALA A 727 19.15 23.89 -29.47
C ALA A 727 20.16 24.57 -30.41
N LEU A 728 19.74 25.65 -31.08
CA LEU A 728 20.63 26.45 -31.93
C LEU A 728 21.69 27.20 -31.12
N SER A 729 21.36 27.64 -29.89
CA SER A 729 22.31 28.32 -29.01
C SER A 729 23.42 27.38 -28.56
N ALA A 730 23.08 26.14 -28.18
CA ALA A 730 24.07 25.10 -27.89
C ALA A 730 24.90 24.73 -29.13
N TRP A 731 24.28 24.68 -30.32
CA TRP A 731 24.97 24.41 -31.59
C TRP A 731 25.96 25.52 -31.96
N GLU A 732 25.57 26.80 -31.80
CA GLU A 732 26.43 27.96 -32.05
C GLU A 732 27.64 27.94 -31.12
N ALA A 733 27.40 27.66 -29.84
CA ALA A 733 28.44 27.66 -28.82
C ALA A 733 29.43 26.49 -28.94
N THR A 734 28.95 25.29 -29.28
CA THR A 734 29.75 24.05 -29.17
C THR A 734 30.08 23.39 -30.51
N GLY A 735 29.29 23.64 -31.55
CA GLY A 735 29.36 22.92 -32.83
C GLY A 735 28.94 21.45 -32.78
N LEU A 736 28.49 20.94 -31.63
CA LEU A 736 27.98 19.58 -31.46
C LEU A 736 26.68 19.37 -32.24
N GLU A 737 26.32 18.11 -32.47
CA GLU A 737 24.97 17.80 -32.95
C GLU A 737 23.95 18.20 -31.88
N THR A 738 22.90 18.94 -32.29
CA THR A 738 21.84 19.36 -31.38
C THR A 738 20.46 19.08 -31.92
N TRP A 739 19.54 18.68 -31.04
CA TRP A 739 18.14 18.43 -31.38
C TRP A 739 17.21 19.36 -30.60
N ALA A 740 16.09 19.73 -31.22
CA ALA A 740 14.99 20.41 -30.54
C ALA A 740 13.76 19.52 -30.50
N VAL A 741 13.15 19.37 -29.32
CA VAL A 741 12.00 18.46 -29.11
C VAL A 741 10.64 19.17 -29.10
N PHE A 742 10.61 20.48 -29.31
CA PHE A 742 9.40 21.29 -29.46
C PHE A 742 8.54 21.36 -28.19
N GLY A 743 9.18 21.46 -27.03
CA GLY A 743 8.54 21.60 -25.72
C GLY A 743 8.81 20.43 -24.78
N VAL A 744 8.51 20.63 -23.48
CA VAL A 744 8.85 19.68 -22.42
C VAL A 744 8.34 18.24 -22.62
N SER A 745 7.15 18.07 -23.20
CA SER A 745 6.59 16.73 -23.48
C SER A 745 7.35 15.99 -24.59
N GLY A 746 8.10 16.72 -25.42
CA GLY A 746 8.91 16.17 -26.48
C GLY A 746 10.12 15.38 -25.98
N PHE A 747 10.63 15.67 -24.77
CA PHE A 747 11.76 14.93 -24.20
C PHE A 747 11.42 13.44 -24.04
N ALA A 748 10.22 13.10 -23.57
CA ALA A 748 9.81 11.71 -23.37
C ALA A 748 9.73 10.93 -24.68
N ALA A 749 9.22 11.56 -25.74
CA ALA A 749 9.05 10.94 -27.05
C ALA A 749 10.32 10.93 -27.91
N ALA A 750 11.39 11.63 -27.50
CA ALA A 750 12.59 11.78 -28.31
C ALA A 750 13.28 10.43 -28.60
N PRO A 751 13.57 10.10 -29.87
CA PRO A 751 14.23 8.84 -30.25
C PRO A 751 15.75 8.93 -30.04
N MET A 752 16.17 8.97 -28.77
CA MET A 752 17.58 9.11 -28.39
C MET A 752 18.40 7.87 -28.84
N PRO A 753 19.62 8.02 -29.38
CA PRO A 753 20.45 6.90 -29.82
C PRO A 753 21.02 6.07 -28.64
N GLU A 754 21.36 4.80 -28.88
CA GLU A 754 22.00 3.91 -27.88
C GLU A 754 23.52 4.12 -27.86
N GLY A 755 24.15 3.90 -26.71
CA GLY A 755 25.61 3.94 -26.58
C GLY A 755 26.27 5.32 -26.75
N ARG A 756 25.50 6.39 -27.00
CA ARG A 756 25.99 7.77 -27.12
C ARG A 756 25.66 8.57 -25.86
N GLU A 757 26.57 9.45 -25.44
CA GLU A 757 26.29 10.42 -24.37
C GLU A 757 25.27 11.46 -24.86
N ILE A 758 24.25 11.72 -24.04
CA ILE A 758 23.17 12.66 -24.32
C ILE A 758 23.17 13.75 -23.25
N ILE A 759 23.19 15.02 -23.69
CA ILE A 759 23.08 16.19 -22.83
C ILE A 759 21.70 16.81 -23.02
N LEU A 760 20.87 16.78 -22.00
CA LEU A 760 19.55 17.41 -22.01
C LEU A 760 19.66 18.85 -21.52
N ALA A 761 19.06 19.79 -22.26
CA ALA A 761 19.02 21.21 -21.95
C ALA A 761 17.56 21.69 -21.81
N PRO A 762 16.93 21.48 -20.63
CA PRO A 762 15.58 21.98 -20.36
C PRO A 762 15.57 23.48 -20.07
N ASP A 763 14.39 24.08 -20.12
CA ASP A 763 14.18 25.43 -19.57
C ASP A 763 14.35 25.41 -18.04
N ARG A 764 14.72 26.54 -17.44
CA ARG A 764 14.98 26.65 -16.00
C ARG A 764 13.71 26.77 -15.17
N ASP A 765 12.80 25.84 -15.39
CA ASP A 765 11.56 25.67 -14.63
C ASP A 765 11.84 25.25 -13.18
N ALA A 766 10.96 25.67 -12.27
CA ALA A 766 11.01 25.20 -10.90
C ALA A 766 10.73 23.69 -10.86
N PRO A 767 11.46 22.87 -10.08
CA PRO A 767 11.28 21.43 -10.04
C PRO A 767 9.81 21.01 -9.82
N GLU A 768 9.12 21.67 -8.91
CA GLU A 768 7.72 21.44 -8.55
C GLU A 768 6.70 21.95 -9.59
N SER A 769 7.13 22.61 -10.68
CA SER A 769 6.22 23.03 -11.74
C SER A 769 5.71 21.83 -12.56
N PRO A 770 4.56 21.95 -13.25
CA PRO A 770 4.10 20.89 -14.16
C PRO A 770 5.13 20.52 -15.23
N ALA A 771 5.85 21.51 -15.78
CA ALA A 771 6.92 21.29 -16.75
C ALA A 771 8.13 20.61 -16.10
N GLY A 772 8.57 21.09 -14.93
CA GLY A 772 9.65 20.47 -14.16
C GLY A 772 9.37 18.99 -13.83
N ARG A 773 8.13 18.65 -13.45
CA ARG A 773 7.70 17.25 -13.25
C ARG A 773 7.74 16.44 -14.54
N ALA A 774 7.19 16.98 -15.63
CA ALA A 774 7.17 16.29 -16.93
C ALA A 774 8.59 16.00 -17.46
N PHE A 775 9.50 16.96 -17.32
CA PHE A 775 10.91 16.77 -17.68
C PHE A 775 11.56 15.65 -16.87
N ARG A 776 11.39 15.63 -15.54
CA ARG A 776 11.95 14.56 -14.70
C ARG A 776 11.39 13.18 -15.03
N GLN A 777 10.10 13.09 -15.34
CA GLN A 777 9.49 11.86 -15.79
C GLN A 777 10.11 11.38 -17.11
N ALA A 778 10.29 12.28 -18.09
CA ALA A 778 10.94 11.95 -19.35
C ALA A 778 12.37 11.43 -19.16
N VAL A 779 13.13 12.06 -18.25
CA VAL A 779 14.49 11.64 -17.89
C VAL A 779 14.48 10.22 -17.33
N ALA A 780 13.58 9.92 -16.40
CA ALA A 780 13.45 8.59 -15.79
C ALA A 780 13.18 7.50 -16.83
N GLU A 781 12.21 7.72 -17.72
CA GLU A 781 11.86 6.76 -18.76
C GLU A 781 13.03 6.47 -19.71
N HIS A 782 13.88 7.45 -20.00
CA HIS A 782 15.07 7.24 -20.82
C HIS A 782 16.20 6.54 -20.06
N LEU A 783 16.35 6.77 -18.74
CA LEU A 783 17.27 5.98 -17.93
C LEU A 783 16.89 4.50 -17.90
N GLU A 784 15.59 4.18 -17.79
CA GLU A 784 15.08 2.80 -17.86
C GLU A 784 15.40 2.13 -19.21
N ARG A 785 15.46 2.93 -20.29
CA ARG A 785 15.87 2.48 -21.63
C ARG A 785 17.40 2.44 -21.80
N GLY A 786 18.18 2.55 -20.72
CA GLY A 786 19.64 2.43 -20.72
C GLY A 786 20.38 3.63 -21.32
N ARG A 787 19.76 4.83 -21.40
CA ARG A 787 20.39 6.01 -22.02
C ARG A 787 21.43 6.65 -21.09
N ASN A 788 22.55 7.11 -21.65
CA ASN A 788 23.59 7.81 -20.90
C ASN A 788 23.30 9.33 -20.88
N LEU A 789 22.66 9.81 -19.81
CA LEU A 789 22.13 11.18 -19.73
C LEU A 789 22.96 12.12 -18.83
N ARG A 790 23.14 13.36 -19.28
CA ARG A 790 23.60 14.53 -18.52
C ARG A 790 22.60 15.67 -18.68
N VAL A 791 22.59 16.65 -17.77
CA VAL A 791 21.72 17.83 -17.84
C VAL A 791 22.57 19.10 -17.79
N ALA A 792 22.40 19.96 -18.79
CA ALA A 792 22.94 21.31 -18.86
C ALA A 792 21.84 22.30 -18.49
N MET A 793 22.03 23.09 -17.44
CA MET A 793 21.08 24.13 -17.04
C MET A 793 21.64 25.50 -17.43
N ALA A 794 20.79 26.37 -18.01
CA ALA A 794 21.10 27.79 -18.21
C ALA A 794 21.49 28.44 -16.87
N PRO A 795 22.65 29.11 -16.69
CA PRO A 795 23.22 29.50 -15.39
C PRO A 795 22.36 30.40 -14.48
N GLU A 796 21.30 31.02 -15.01
CA GLU A 796 20.30 31.85 -14.33
C GLU A 796 19.63 31.14 -13.11
N PRO A 797 18.99 31.84 -12.16
CA PRO A 797 18.40 31.19 -10.98
C PRO A 797 17.30 30.16 -11.31
N SER A 798 17.15 29.12 -10.47
CA SER A 798 16.07 28.13 -10.61
C SER A 798 14.69 28.79 -10.58
N GLY A 799 13.78 28.38 -11.47
CA GLY A 799 12.43 28.94 -11.56
C GLY A 799 12.34 30.25 -12.36
N SER A 800 13.44 30.74 -12.92
CA SER A 800 13.44 31.92 -13.79
C SER A 800 12.74 31.68 -15.14
N LYS A 801 12.54 30.40 -15.50
CA LYS A 801 12.09 29.97 -16.85
C LYS A 801 13.03 30.41 -17.96
N SER A 802 14.26 30.79 -17.62
CA SER A 802 15.29 31.16 -18.61
C SER A 802 15.79 29.92 -19.33
N ASP A 803 16.15 30.09 -20.60
CA ASP A 803 16.69 29.03 -21.45
C ASP A 803 18.13 29.34 -21.91
N LEU A 804 18.75 28.45 -22.71
CA LEU A 804 20.12 28.67 -23.19
C LEU A 804 20.21 29.83 -24.19
N ASN A 805 19.12 30.24 -24.83
CA ASN A 805 19.10 31.40 -25.70
C ASN A 805 19.09 32.71 -24.91
N ASP A 806 18.44 32.75 -23.75
CA ASP A 806 18.56 33.87 -22.82
C ASP A 806 20.00 34.02 -22.32
N THR A 807 20.67 32.90 -21.98
CA THR A 807 22.10 32.91 -21.63
C THR A 807 22.96 33.44 -22.76
N LEU A 808 22.72 32.98 -24.00
CA LEU A 808 23.45 33.43 -25.19
C LEU A 808 23.34 34.95 -25.39
N GLN A 809 22.12 35.49 -25.33
CA GLN A 809 21.88 36.93 -25.53
C GLN A 809 22.47 37.78 -24.40
N ARG A 810 22.49 37.27 -23.17
CA ARG A 810 22.99 38.00 -21.99
C ARG A 810 24.51 37.94 -21.84
N ALA A 811 25.12 36.78 -22.06
CA ALA A 811 26.50 36.48 -21.68
C ALA A 811 27.36 35.92 -22.83
N GLY A 812 26.79 35.70 -24.00
CA GLY A 812 27.51 35.23 -25.18
C GLY A 812 27.72 33.71 -25.26
N PRO A 813 28.33 33.23 -26.36
CA PRO A 813 28.44 31.80 -26.67
C PRO A 813 29.34 31.03 -25.69
N GLU A 814 30.35 31.67 -25.10
CA GLU A 814 31.22 31.02 -24.12
C GLU A 814 30.46 30.62 -22.84
N ALA A 815 29.52 31.44 -22.35
CA ALA A 815 28.71 31.09 -21.19
C ALA A 815 27.79 29.87 -21.47
N VAL A 816 27.29 29.75 -22.70
CA VAL A 816 26.50 28.59 -23.12
C VAL A 816 27.40 27.36 -23.24
N ARG A 817 28.61 27.50 -23.81
CA ARG A 817 29.60 26.42 -23.88
C ARG A 817 29.96 25.90 -22.48
N GLU A 818 30.27 26.79 -21.55
CA GLU A 818 30.54 26.43 -20.16
C GLU A 818 29.37 25.68 -19.52
N ALA A 819 28.13 26.10 -19.75
CA ALA A 819 26.94 25.41 -19.24
C ALA A 819 26.77 23.99 -19.81
N VAL A 820 27.06 23.80 -21.11
CA VAL A 820 27.00 22.49 -21.77
C VAL A 820 28.15 21.59 -21.33
N GLU A 821 29.37 22.11 -21.18
CA GLU A 821 30.53 21.36 -20.69
C GLU A 821 30.39 20.98 -19.21
N ALA A 822 29.80 21.87 -18.41
CA ALA A 822 29.45 21.64 -17.01
C ALA A 822 28.20 20.76 -16.83
N ALA A 823 27.63 20.21 -17.91
CA ALA A 823 26.45 19.35 -17.85
C ALA A 823 26.69 18.23 -16.85
N ARG A 824 25.77 18.08 -15.89
CA ARG A 824 25.93 17.12 -14.81
C ARG A 824 25.35 15.77 -15.22
N PRO A 825 26.05 14.65 -15.03
CA PRO A 825 25.43 13.34 -15.24
C PRO A 825 24.16 13.23 -14.40
N VAL A 826 23.08 12.72 -14.99
CA VAL A 826 21.82 12.46 -14.27
C VAL A 826 22.01 11.39 -13.18
N ARG A 827 23.14 10.67 -13.24
CA ARG A 827 23.67 9.81 -12.18
C ARG A 827 23.93 10.58 -10.86
N ALA A 828 24.13 11.91 -10.93
CA ALA A 828 24.52 12.79 -9.83
C ALA A 828 23.36 13.47 -9.07
N TRP A 829 22.22 12.79 -8.89
CA TRP A 829 21.20 13.23 -7.92
C TRP A 829 21.49 12.67 -6.52
N LEU A 830 22.77 12.34 -6.26
CA LEU A 830 23.30 12.04 -4.95
C LEU A 830 23.56 13.37 -4.20
N PRO A 831 23.16 13.50 -2.93
CA PRO A 831 23.38 14.71 -2.13
C PRO A 831 24.85 15.12 -2.03
N THR A 832 25.13 16.42 -1.99
CA THR A 832 26.46 16.94 -1.67
C THR A 832 26.78 16.63 -0.20
N GLY A 833 27.87 15.89 0.06
CA GLY A 833 28.28 15.50 1.43
C GLY A 833 28.71 14.04 1.61
N LEU A 834 28.56 13.17 0.61
CA LEU A 834 29.09 11.79 0.64
C LEU A 834 30.62 11.77 0.50
N ASN A 835 31.28 10.89 1.26
CA ASN A 835 32.70 10.60 1.04
C ASN A 835 32.92 9.73 -0.22
N ALA A 836 34.18 9.58 -0.66
CA ALA A 836 34.52 8.89 -1.90
C ALA A 836 33.96 7.45 -1.97
N GLY A 837 34.11 6.66 -0.91
CA GLY A 837 33.61 5.28 -0.88
C GLY A 837 32.08 5.17 -0.80
N GLN A 838 31.42 6.11 -0.12
CA GLN A 838 29.94 6.19 -0.10
C GLN A 838 29.38 6.59 -1.45
N ARG A 839 30.06 7.49 -2.16
CA ARG A 839 29.68 7.92 -3.51
C ARG A 839 29.81 6.76 -4.50
N GLU A 840 30.94 6.06 -4.49
CA GLU A 840 31.18 4.89 -5.34
C GLU A 840 30.13 3.78 -5.09
N ALA A 841 29.86 3.47 -3.82
CA ALA A 841 28.82 2.50 -3.47
C ALA A 841 27.41 2.94 -3.92
N ALA A 842 27.08 4.23 -3.77
CA ALA A 842 25.80 4.75 -4.22
C ALA A 842 25.68 4.74 -5.75
N GLU A 843 26.74 5.06 -6.48
CA GLU A 843 26.80 5.01 -7.94
C GLU A 843 26.64 3.57 -8.46
N ALA A 844 27.24 2.59 -7.79
CA ALA A 844 27.07 1.17 -8.11
C ALA A 844 25.62 0.69 -7.91
N VAL A 845 24.94 1.12 -6.83
CA VAL A 845 23.51 0.77 -6.60
C VAL A 845 22.58 1.50 -7.58
N LEU A 846 22.99 2.66 -8.11
CA LEU A 846 22.25 3.41 -9.12
C LEU A 846 22.58 2.97 -10.56
N GLY A 847 23.42 1.94 -10.73
CA GLY A 847 23.81 1.36 -12.01
C GLY A 847 22.67 0.61 -12.72
N ALA A 848 22.96 0.06 -13.90
CA ALA A 848 21.99 -0.70 -14.70
C ALA A 848 21.78 -2.15 -14.19
N ASP A 849 22.58 -2.56 -13.20
CA ASP A 849 22.55 -3.92 -12.66
C ASP A 849 21.24 -4.19 -11.90
N ARG A 850 20.63 -5.35 -12.14
CA ARG A 850 19.37 -5.75 -11.49
C ARG A 850 19.53 -6.10 -10.01
N LEU A 851 20.75 -6.40 -9.58
CA LEU A 851 21.08 -6.74 -8.20
C LEU A 851 22.49 -6.26 -7.88
N THR A 852 22.61 -5.40 -6.88
CA THR A 852 23.90 -4.85 -6.42
C THR A 852 24.09 -5.17 -4.95
N LEU A 853 25.20 -5.82 -4.60
CA LEU A 853 25.56 -6.13 -3.21
C LEU A 853 26.58 -5.12 -2.69
N VAL A 854 26.18 -4.32 -1.69
CA VAL A 854 27.09 -3.37 -1.04
C VAL A 854 27.58 -3.92 0.29
N LYS A 855 28.90 -4.14 0.40
CA LYS A 855 29.55 -4.60 1.63
C LYS A 855 30.27 -3.44 2.32
N GLY A 856 30.05 -3.28 3.62
CA GLY A 856 30.75 -2.29 4.44
C GLY A 856 30.85 -2.74 5.89
N HIS A 857 31.88 -2.29 6.60
CA HIS A 857 32.05 -2.54 8.03
C HIS A 857 30.99 -1.75 8.85
N ALA A 858 30.74 -2.13 10.10
CA ALA A 858 29.82 -1.38 10.96
C ALA A 858 30.36 0.05 11.19
N GLY A 859 29.51 1.07 11.04
CA GLY A 859 29.89 2.48 11.22
C GLY A 859 30.46 3.19 9.97
N THR A 860 30.54 2.54 8.80
CA THR A 860 31.06 3.17 7.56
C THR A 860 30.05 4.07 6.84
N GLY A 861 28.85 4.27 7.40
CA GLY A 861 27.81 5.12 6.81
C GLY A 861 26.96 4.46 5.72
N LYS A 862 26.67 3.15 5.84
CA LYS A 862 25.76 2.41 4.95
C LYS A 862 24.37 3.06 4.86
N THR A 863 23.79 3.46 5.99
CA THR A 863 22.51 4.16 6.05
C THR A 863 22.55 5.53 5.34
N ALA A 864 23.67 6.24 5.40
CA ALA A 864 23.85 7.49 4.66
C ALA A 864 23.91 7.27 3.15
N THR A 865 24.56 6.18 2.72
CA THR A 865 24.60 5.74 1.32
C THR A 865 23.21 5.33 0.83
N LEU A 866 22.48 4.53 1.60
CA LEU A 866 21.10 4.11 1.28
C LEU A 866 20.14 5.31 1.21
N ARG A 867 20.26 6.30 2.10
CA ARG A 867 19.47 7.54 2.05
C ARG A 867 19.72 8.31 0.75
N ALA A 868 20.98 8.41 0.33
CA ALA A 868 21.33 9.08 -0.92
C ALA A 868 20.80 8.33 -2.15
N VAL A 869 20.92 7.00 -2.16
CA VAL A 869 20.38 6.12 -3.21
C VAL A 869 18.86 6.20 -3.28
N ALA A 870 18.17 6.13 -2.14
CA ALA A 870 16.72 6.25 -2.07
C ALA A 870 16.23 7.60 -2.61
N SER A 871 16.89 8.69 -2.20
CA SER A 871 16.59 10.03 -2.71
C SER A 871 16.77 10.11 -4.24
N ALA A 872 17.86 9.54 -4.77
CA ALA A 872 18.13 9.51 -6.21
C ALA A 872 17.09 8.69 -7.00
N TRP A 873 16.65 7.54 -6.50
CA TRP A 873 15.60 6.72 -7.13
C TRP A 873 14.21 7.36 -7.03
N HIS A 874 13.87 7.93 -5.88
CA HIS A 874 12.63 8.65 -5.69
C HIS A 874 12.50 9.81 -6.67
N ALA A 875 13.60 10.52 -6.89
CA ALA A 875 13.64 11.66 -7.78
C ALA A 875 13.60 11.25 -9.28
N ARG A 876 13.92 9.98 -9.60
CA ARG A 876 13.64 9.33 -10.89
C ARG A 876 12.21 8.79 -10.99
N GLY A 877 11.32 9.10 -10.05
CA GLY A 877 9.94 8.61 -10.07
C GLY A 877 9.79 7.09 -9.92
N VAL A 878 10.85 6.41 -9.51
CA VAL A 878 10.84 4.97 -9.20
C VAL A 878 10.41 4.81 -7.75
N GLU A 879 9.47 3.89 -7.52
CA GLU A 879 9.03 3.62 -6.16
C GLU A 879 10.16 2.94 -5.37
N VAL A 880 10.54 3.51 -4.22
CA VAL A 880 11.59 2.95 -3.36
C VAL A 880 10.95 2.16 -2.24
N LEU A 881 11.08 0.84 -2.32
CA LEU A 881 10.76 -0.07 -1.24
C LEU A 881 12.04 -0.37 -0.46
N ALA A 882 11.90 -0.64 0.82
CA ALA A 882 13.01 -1.13 1.62
C ALA A 882 12.56 -2.23 2.59
N GLY A 883 13.46 -3.15 2.92
CA GLY A 883 13.19 -4.12 3.95
C GLY A 883 14.41 -4.74 4.56
N ALA A 884 14.21 -5.27 5.76
CA ALA A 884 15.22 -6.00 6.49
C ALA A 884 14.55 -7.15 7.27
N PRO A 885 15.30 -8.20 7.65
CA PRO A 885 14.83 -9.22 8.58
C PRO A 885 14.49 -8.66 9.95
N SER A 886 15.24 -7.67 10.44
CA SER A 886 14.97 -7.05 11.74
C SER A 886 14.03 -5.85 11.65
N GLY A 887 13.13 -5.75 12.63
CA GLY A 887 12.27 -4.58 12.80
C GLY A 887 13.05 -3.30 13.07
N LYS A 888 14.21 -3.39 13.75
CA LYS A 888 15.07 -2.24 14.03
C LYS A 888 15.69 -1.66 12.75
N ALA A 889 16.30 -2.48 11.90
CA ALA A 889 16.83 -2.01 10.61
C ALA A 889 15.70 -1.46 9.73
N THR A 890 14.51 -2.07 9.78
CA THR A 890 13.33 -1.56 9.07
C THR A 890 12.87 -0.19 9.57
N GLN A 891 12.87 0.05 10.90
CA GLN A 891 12.56 1.37 11.47
C GLN A 891 13.57 2.43 11.04
N GLU A 892 14.87 2.08 10.99
CA GLU A 892 15.92 2.98 10.49
C GLU A 892 15.73 3.31 9.01
N LEU A 893 15.36 2.32 8.19
CA LEU A 893 15.01 2.51 6.77
C LEU A 893 13.73 3.35 6.60
N ALA A 894 12.75 3.20 7.49
CA ALA A 894 11.50 3.97 7.47
C ALA A 894 11.70 5.46 7.78
N GLN A 895 12.81 5.85 8.41
CA GLN A 895 13.18 7.26 8.62
C GLN A 895 13.69 7.93 7.33
N ILE A 896 13.84 7.19 6.23
CA ILE A 896 14.25 7.75 4.94
C ILE A 896 13.01 8.28 4.22
N GLU A 897 12.99 9.59 3.96
CA GLU A 897 11.90 10.24 3.26
C GLU A 897 11.68 9.63 1.87
N GLY A 898 10.41 9.35 1.53
CA GLY A 898 10.04 8.75 0.23
C GLY A 898 10.25 7.24 0.12
N VAL A 899 10.68 6.56 1.19
CA VAL A 899 10.86 5.09 1.23
C VAL A 899 9.69 4.43 1.94
N ARG A 900 9.07 3.44 1.28
CA ARG A 900 8.17 2.50 1.96
C ARG A 900 9.01 1.37 2.52
N ALA A 901 9.24 1.37 3.84
CA ALA A 901 9.97 0.31 4.51
C ALA A 901 9.01 -0.67 5.21
N ALA A 902 9.31 -1.96 5.16
CA ALA A 902 8.66 -2.99 5.97
C ALA A 902 9.63 -4.17 6.16
N THR A 903 9.40 -5.01 7.15
CA THR A 903 10.22 -6.23 7.29
C THR A 903 9.99 -7.14 6.08
N LEU A 904 10.96 -7.99 5.75
CA LEU A 904 10.83 -8.90 4.60
C LEU A 904 9.56 -9.77 4.70
N SER A 905 9.25 -10.27 5.89
CA SER A 905 8.01 -11.01 6.17
C SER A 905 6.74 -10.21 5.90
N ALA A 906 6.75 -8.90 6.19
CA ALA A 906 5.63 -8.02 5.89
C ALA A 906 5.48 -7.77 4.38
N TRP A 907 6.59 -7.69 3.65
CA TRP A 907 6.57 -7.60 2.19
C TRP A 907 6.06 -8.89 1.52
N GLU A 908 6.55 -10.05 1.94
CA GLU A 908 6.05 -11.35 1.48
C GLU A 908 4.53 -11.44 1.66
N SER A 909 4.05 -11.11 2.86
CA SER A 909 2.62 -11.14 3.15
C SER A 909 1.78 -10.17 2.30
N ARG A 910 2.32 -8.99 1.98
CA ARG A 910 1.66 -8.02 1.08
C ARG A 910 1.60 -8.56 -0.34
N TRP A 911 2.72 -9.11 -0.85
CA TRP A 911 2.78 -9.68 -2.19
C TRP A 911 1.90 -10.91 -2.35
N GLU A 912 1.80 -11.77 -1.33
CA GLU A 912 0.85 -12.90 -1.30
C GLU A 912 -0.61 -12.45 -1.41
N ARG A 913 -0.96 -11.27 -0.87
CA ARG A 913 -2.29 -10.67 -1.01
C ARG A 913 -2.50 -9.92 -2.32
N GLY A 914 -1.51 -9.93 -3.22
CA GLY A 914 -1.54 -9.20 -4.49
C GLY A 914 -1.26 -7.70 -4.35
N GLU A 915 -0.79 -7.25 -3.18
CA GLU A 915 -0.38 -5.86 -2.93
C GLU A 915 1.06 -5.63 -3.45
N VAL A 916 1.25 -5.81 -4.76
CA VAL A 916 2.50 -5.54 -5.47
C VAL A 916 2.55 -4.08 -5.97
N PRO A 917 3.74 -3.46 -6.06
CA PRO A 917 3.91 -2.18 -6.73
C PRO A 917 3.31 -2.16 -8.14
N ASN A 918 2.51 -1.15 -8.44
CA ASN A 918 1.96 -0.92 -9.77
C ASN A 918 2.91 0.01 -10.55
N GLY A 919 4.10 -0.48 -10.90
CA GLY A 919 5.11 0.29 -11.63
C GLY A 919 6.55 -0.18 -11.37
N PRO A 920 7.54 0.48 -12.01
CA PRO A 920 8.95 0.25 -11.72
C PRO A 920 9.25 0.61 -10.27
N PHE A 921 9.88 -0.32 -9.56
CA PHE A 921 10.28 -0.15 -8.17
C PHE A 921 11.71 -0.65 -7.96
N VAL A 922 12.37 -0.11 -6.94
CA VAL A 922 13.64 -0.62 -6.41
C VAL A 922 13.41 -1.13 -4.99
N PHE A 923 14.07 -2.22 -4.63
CA PHE A 923 13.99 -2.79 -3.29
C PHE A 923 15.36 -2.68 -2.59
N LEU A 924 15.44 -1.86 -1.56
CA LEU A 924 16.64 -1.69 -0.74
C LEU A 924 16.62 -2.66 0.43
N MET A 925 17.52 -3.62 0.44
CA MET A 925 17.60 -4.63 1.50
C MET A 925 18.75 -4.32 2.47
N ASP A 926 18.43 -4.05 3.74
CA ASP A 926 19.42 -4.01 4.81
C ASP A 926 19.48 -5.38 5.52
N GLU A 927 20.64 -5.70 6.09
CA GLU A 927 20.91 -7.01 6.70
C GLU A 927 20.71 -8.20 5.73
N ALA A 928 20.91 -7.97 4.43
CA ALA A 928 20.84 -8.95 3.34
C ALA A 928 21.53 -10.30 3.64
N GLY A 929 22.61 -10.30 4.42
CA GLY A 929 23.32 -11.52 4.84
C GLY A 929 22.57 -12.40 5.85
N MET A 930 21.43 -11.95 6.38
CA MET A 930 20.60 -12.68 7.34
C MET A 930 19.35 -13.30 6.70
N VAL A 931 19.18 -13.17 5.38
CA VAL A 931 17.97 -13.55 4.63
C VAL A 931 18.13 -14.94 4.03
N GLY A 932 17.22 -15.85 4.36
CA GLY A 932 17.24 -17.24 3.89
C GLY A 932 17.14 -17.37 2.36
N VAL A 933 17.64 -18.49 1.84
CA VAL A 933 17.71 -18.87 0.42
C VAL A 933 16.36 -18.84 -0.29
N GLU A 934 15.31 -19.33 0.35
CA GLU A 934 13.95 -19.33 -0.22
C GLU A 934 13.28 -17.94 -0.16
N GLN A 935 13.79 -17.06 0.70
CA GLN A 935 13.28 -15.71 0.94
C GLN A 935 13.94 -14.67 0.00
N TRP A 936 15.11 -15.00 -0.54
CA TRP A 936 15.77 -14.32 -1.67
C TRP A 936 15.15 -14.72 -3.01
#